data_AF-A0A1G1Q0P6-F1
#
_entry.id   AF-A0A1G1Q0P6-F1
#
_cell.length_a   1.000
_cell.length_b   1.000
_cell.length_c   1.000
_cell.angle_alpha   90.00
_cell.angle_beta   90.00
_cell.angle_gamma   90.00
#
_symmetry.space_group_name_H-M   'P 1'
#
loop_
_entity.id
_entity.type
_entity.pdbx_description
1 polymer ?
#
loop_
_entity_poly.entity_id
_entity_poly.type
_entity_poly.pdbx_seq_one_letter_code
_entity_poly.pdbx_strand_id
1 'polypeptide(L)'
;MNNPHLYLSLVFILIFGFVLRRRKVSLFNTLILLFLTVASLLLNLFYFISDEITSYGIDESVIFHLKYGFNGSGFAHLSNLIGFSIIAIIAIGIFVLIVFIKKKDTAINSNKALLIFLYFVQFISILLNPAVHDLKNLYFVKTSSESFSEHYLKPNLEHNDKLKKNLIVIYAESMERTYFDPAIFPGLNRYIKQIKTKRIDFSNIVQVEYAHNTMGGIVASQCGVPLISTSHGNAMSGMDTFLQKAVCLGDLLHDQGYRLSFFGGADIRFAGKDKYFKTHNFDDVYGNAELLDRLPDKAYLNNWGLFDDSLLDIAYDSFIDQSKKDKPFGIFILTLGTHAPVGHVSQRCENKISESGSNKMLDAVSCSEYLIAEFIDKIAISPYAEKTVIVLQSDHLAMRNTAYELLNLGKRRNLFMIFDPQLKNSKEINRLGSTLDISPTVLPFIGFKGDVGLGRDLLDTKVKNDEVKLIHKNLKGWRKDALAFWEFPRIDEFIKIDLHERVVQIDERKFNIPALLRFDDAFKTTLIFNFNRFPRNKTLFDILEDDKITSHFLLIDDCAKMNKIDHNLGDRGCCAVLGTRGNYLKKWKLRENIKLSAHEIRDALQLGSNFKVQRVAHAGGAIDDRTYTNSLKAIDRNFKDGFLYFEIDFSFTSDNHLVCVHDFEGYYQKAKIVGNKMPPSLKEFNEVLDDSSDLKSVSFDDLVQWLENNLSATLITDVKGDNIQALKLISERMQDYENRVIPQIYEPENYSVVKKLGYNRVIWTLYRYKGTKNDILKWVNEFKGPFAVTMPPNLAKTDLPKLLAEMNIPTYVHTVNTEIEAEQFMGSYGISEIYTDNLLPKQ
;
A
#
# COMPACT_ATOMS: atom_id res chain seq x y z
N MET A 1 2.32 -31.57 10.90
CA MET A 1 1.20 -31.65 11.86
C MET A 1 1.73 -31.52 13.29
N ASN A 2 2.06 -30.30 13.72
CA ASN A 2 2.60 -30.04 15.07
C ASN A 2 1.98 -28.80 15.74
N ASN A 3 0.66 -28.58 15.61
CA ASN A 3 0.00 -27.56 16.43
C ASN A 3 -0.62 -28.20 17.68
N PRO A 4 0.04 -28.13 18.86
CA PRO A 4 -0.45 -28.76 20.08
C PRO A 4 -1.83 -28.25 20.50
N HIS A 5 -2.19 -27.03 20.10
CA HIS A 5 -3.48 -26.42 20.42
C HIS A 5 -4.64 -27.08 19.65
N LEU A 6 -4.42 -27.54 18.41
CA LEU A 6 -5.41 -28.30 17.64
C LEU A 6 -5.74 -29.62 18.33
N TYR A 7 -4.72 -30.39 18.70
CA TYR A 7 -4.89 -31.67 19.40
C TYR A 7 -5.55 -31.48 20.77
N LEU A 8 -5.15 -30.45 21.50
CA LEU A 8 -5.73 -30.14 22.80
C LEU A 8 -7.21 -29.78 22.67
N SER A 9 -7.60 -29.01 21.65
CA SER A 9 -9.01 -28.72 21.33
C SER A 9 -9.81 -30.01 21.07
N LEU A 10 -9.27 -30.95 20.27
CA LEU A 10 -9.90 -32.24 19.99
C LEU A 10 -10.03 -33.13 21.23
N VAL A 11 -9.00 -33.17 22.10
CA VAL A 11 -9.04 -33.93 23.36
C VAL A 11 -10.16 -33.43 24.26
N PHE A 12 -10.33 -32.10 24.39
CA PHE A 12 -11.44 -31.54 25.16
C PHE A 12 -12.82 -31.91 24.57
N ILE A 13 -12.96 -31.96 23.25
CA ILE A 13 -14.21 -32.42 22.59
C ILE A 13 -14.49 -33.89 22.90
N LEU A 14 -13.48 -34.75 22.88
CA LEU A 14 -13.62 -36.17 23.21
C LEU A 14 -14.00 -36.39 24.68
N ILE A 15 -13.36 -35.66 25.60
CA ILE A 15 -13.71 -35.67 27.03
C ILE A 15 -15.16 -35.22 27.22
N PHE A 16 -15.55 -34.12 26.59
CA PHE A 16 -16.91 -33.61 26.59
C PHE A 16 -17.91 -34.67 26.09
N GLY A 17 -17.66 -35.28 24.93
CA GLY A 17 -18.54 -36.28 24.33
C GLY A 17 -18.70 -37.54 25.21
N PHE A 18 -17.60 -37.99 25.81
CA PHE A 18 -17.62 -39.12 26.74
C PHE A 18 -18.46 -38.85 27.99
N VAL A 19 -18.32 -37.65 28.59
CA VAL A 19 -19.07 -37.25 29.78
C VAL A 19 -20.54 -37.04 29.44
N LEU A 20 -20.85 -36.32 28.36
CA LEU A 20 -22.22 -36.01 27.95
C LEU A 20 -23.03 -37.27 27.64
N ARG A 21 -22.43 -38.26 26.97
CA ARG A 21 -23.11 -39.51 26.59
C ARG A 21 -23.66 -40.29 27.80
N ARG A 22 -23.08 -40.09 28.99
CA ARG A 22 -23.50 -40.74 30.25
C ARG A 22 -24.52 -39.91 31.05
N ARG A 23 -25.02 -38.79 30.52
CA ARG A 23 -25.84 -37.84 31.27
C ARG A 23 -27.16 -37.47 30.58
N LYS A 24 -28.22 -37.38 31.39
CA LYS A 24 -29.50 -36.77 31.01
C LYS A 24 -29.40 -35.27 31.27
N VAL A 25 -29.60 -34.49 30.22
CA VAL A 25 -29.50 -33.03 30.18
C VAL A 25 -30.79 -32.53 29.53
N SER A 26 -31.31 -31.37 29.94
CA SER A 26 -32.52 -30.81 29.35
C SER A 26 -32.35 -30.56 27.85
N LEU A 27 -33.45 -30.55 27.10
CA LEU A 27 -33.44 -30.34 25.65
C LEU A 27 -32.73 -29.03 25.28
N PHE A 28 -33.04 -27.94 25.99
CA PHE A 28 -32.42 -26.63 25.78
C PHE A 28 -30.90 -26.67 25.88
N ASN A 29 -30.36 -27.22 26.98
CA ASN A 29 -28.91 -27.35 27.16
C ASN A 29 -28.29 -28.33 26.17
N THR A 30 -29.02 -29.37 25.77
CA THR A 30 -28.56 -30.34 24.75
C THR A 30 -28.37 -29.65 23.40
N LEU A 31 -29.28 -28.78 22.99
CA LEU A 31 -29.18 -28.01 21.74
C LEU A 31 -28.00 -27.03 21.76
N ILE A 32 -27.78 -26.32 22.87
CA ILE A 32 -26.64 -25.39 23.00
C ILE A 32 -25.31 -26.15 22.93
N LEU A 33 -25.17 -27.20 23.73
CA LEU A 33 -23.95 -28.00 23.75
C LEU A 33 -23.69 -28.66 22.38
N LEU A 34 -24.73 -29.13 21.69
CA LEU A 34 -24.64 -29.62 20.32
C LEU A 34 -24.09 -28.55 19.37
N PHE A 35 -24.67 -27.36 19.39
CA PHE A 35 -24.21 -26.24 18.57
C PHE A 35 -22.73 -25.93 18.81
N LEU A 36 -22.32 -25.82 20.08
CA LEU A 36 -20.94 -25.53 20.44
C LEU A 36 -19.96 -26.64 20.01
N THR A 37 -20.35 -27.91 20.14
CA THR A 37 -19.54 -29.04 19.69
C THR A 37 -19.38 -29.05 18.17
N VAL A 38 -20.46 -28.86 17.43
CA VAL A 38 -20.41 -28.77 15.95
C VAL A 38 -19.56 -27.58 15.51
N ALA A 39 -19.75 -26.40 16.13
CA ALA A 39 -18.95 -25.22 15.84
C ALA A 39 -17.46 -25.48 16.10
N SER A 40 -17.09 -26.09 17.22
CA SER A 40 -15.69 -26.41 17.53
C SER A 40 -15.08 -27.42 16.54
N LEU A 41 -15.83 -28.47 16.18
CA LEU A 41 -15.37 -29.46 15.19
C LEU A 41 -15.19 -28.85 13.79
N LEU A 42 -16.09 -27.98 13.36
CA LEU A 42 -15.98 -27.25 12.10
C LEU A 42 -14.81 -26.25 12.11
N LEU A 43 -14.55 -25.57 13.22
CA LEU A 43 -13.38 -24.70 13.37
C LEU A 43 -12.06 -25.48 13.25
N ASN A 44 -11.97 -26.65 13.89
CA ASN A 44 -10.81 -27.53 13.76
C ASN A 44 -10.60 -27.99 12.30
N LEU A 45 -11.67 -28.42 11.62
CA LEU A 45 -11.61 -28.83 10.21
C LEU A 45 -11.21 -27.66 9.30
N PHE A 46 -11.78 -26.47 9.52
CA PHE A 46 -11.49 -25.28 8.75
C PHE A 46 -10.04 -24.84 8.90
N TYR A 47 -9.51 -24.81 10.11
CA TYR A 47 -8.09 -24.54 10.36
C TYR A 47 -7.19 -25.57 9.69
N PHE A 48 -7.53 -26.85 9.81
CA PHE A 48 -6.75 -27.93 9.18
C PHE A 48 -6.66 -27.72 7.67
N ILE A 49 -7.81 -27.55 6.99
CA ILE A 49 -7.84 -27.31 5.54
C ILE A 49 -7.03 -26.07 5.16
N SER A 50 -7.16 -25.00 5.94
CA SER A 50 -6.45 -23.74 5.73
C SER A 50 -4.94 -23.92 5.82
N ASP A 51 -4.46 -24.60 6.87
CA ASP A 51 -3.04 -24.88 7.09
C ASP A 51 -2.45 -25.84 6.05
N GLU A 52 -3.25 -26.79 5.53
CA GLU A 52 -2.86 -27.65 4.40
C GLU A 52 -2.56 -26.84 3.13
N ILE A 53 -3.19 -25.68 2.96
CA ILE A 53 -3.01 -24.83 1.78
C ILE A 53 -1.91 -23.82 2.02
N THR A 54 -1.97 -23.07 3.13
CA THR A 54 -1.11 -21.90 3.34
C THR A 54 0.19 -22.25 4.00
N SER A 55 0.27 -23.36 4.74
CA SER A 55 1.38 -23.69 5.63
C SER A 55 1.51 -22.78 6.87
N TYR A 56 0.60 -21.82 7.05
CA TYR A 56 0.63 -20.80 8.09
C TYR A 56 -0.71 -20.67 8.84
N GLY A 57 -1.58 -21.68 8.80
CA GLY A 57 -2.93 -21.62 9.35
C GLY A 57 -3.87 -20.71 8.56
N ILE A 58 -4.63 -19.88 9.26
CA ILE A 58 -5.60 -18.96 8.66
C ILE A 58 -4.99 -17.56 8.56
N ASP A 59 -4.58 -17.15 7.36
CA ASP A 59 -4.01 -15.83 7.08
C ASP A 59 -4.83 -15.05 6.02
N GLU A 60 -4.32 -13.90 5.58
CA GLU A 60 -4.97 -13.11 4.51
C GLU A 60 -5.10 -13.92 3.20
N SER A 61 -4.21 -14.90 2.96
CA SER A 61 -4.26 -15.76 1.78
C SER A 61 -5.41 -16.78 1.85
N VAL A 62 -5.80 -17.26 3.03
CA VAL A 62 -7.01 -18.09 3.19
C VAL A 62 -8.26 -17.29 2.90
N ILE A 63 -8.36 -16.07 3.46
CA ILE A 63 -9.46 -15.15 3.14
C ILE A 63 -9.49 -14.89 1.63
N PHE A 64 -8.31 -14.69 1.04
CA PHE A 64 -8.18 -14.56 -0.40
C PHE A 64 -8.72 -15.80 -1.11
N HIS A 65 -8.24 -17.00 -0.86
CA HIS A 65 -8.70 -18.19 -1.59
C HIS A 65 -10.17 -18.56 -1.33
N LEU A 66 -10.71 -18.29 -0.14
CA LEU A 66 -12.16 -18.43 0.12
C LEU A 66 -12.99 -17.43 -0.68
N LYS A 67 -12.47 -16.22 -0.88
CA LYS A 67 -13.14 -15.19 -1.68
C LYS A 67 -12.92 -15.40 -3.17
N TYR A 68 -11.73 -15.80 -3.61
CA TYR A 68 -11.26 -15.68 -4.99
C TYR A 68 -10.92 -17.02 -5.67
N GLY A 69 -10.90 -18.12 -4.93
CA GLY A 69 -10.60 -19.47 -5.42
C GLY A 69 -9.11 -19.83 -5.44
N PHE A 70 -8.81 -21.10 -5.71
CA PHE A 70 -7.46 -21.70 -5.78
C PHE A 70 -6.87 -21.74 -7.19
N ASN A 71 -7.34 -20.88 -8.09
CA ASN A 71 -6.97 -20.96 -9.50
C ASN A 71 -5.57 -20.37 -9.74
N GLY A 72 -4.67 -21.15 -10.34
CA GLY A 72 -3.26 -20.79 -10.62
C GLY A 72 -2.24 -21.57 -9.79
N SER A 73 -2.67 -22.20 -8.69
CA SER A 73 -1.93 -23.25 -7.98
C SER A 73 -2.35 -24.61 -8.54
N GLY A 74 -1.40 -25.46 -8.95
CA GLY A 74 -1.67 -26.75 -9.60
C GLY A 74 -2.77 -27.57 -8.91
N PHE A 75 -3.91 -27.73 -9.58
CA PHE A 75 -5.14 -28.32 -9.04
C PHE A 75 -5.03 -29.79 -8.62
N ALA A 76 -4.04 -30.51 -9.10
CA ALA A 76 -3.91 -31.95 -8.89
C ALA A 76 -3.81 -32.34 -7.40
N HIS A 77 -3.35 -31.45 -6.52
CA HIS A 77 -3.17 -31.73 -5.10
C HIS A 77 -4.41 -31.49 -4.24
N LEU A 78 -5.42 -30.76 -4.71
CA LEU A 78 -6.57 -30.36 -3.90
C LEU A 78 -7.69 -31.42 -3.84
N SER A 79 -7.72 -32.37 -4.80
CA SER A 79 -8.74 -33.43 -4.87
C SER A 79 -8.73 -34.35 -3.64
N ASN A 80 -7.53 -34.72 -3.17
CA ASN A 80 -7.36 -35.52 -1.96
C ASN A 80 -7.85 -34.77 -0.71
N LEU A 81 -7.60 -33.47 -0.64
CA LEU A 81 -8.05 -32.61 0.46
C LEU A 81 -9.59 -32.52 0.51
N ILE A 82 -10.24 -32.43 -0.65
CA ILE A 82 -11.71 -32.45 -0.77
C ILE A 82 -12.26 -33.79 -0.28
N GLY A 83 -11.69 -34.91 -0.73
CA GLY A 83 -12.09 -36.25 -0.29
C GLY A 83 -11.97 -36.44 1.22
N PHE A 84 -10.83 -36.03 1.80
CA PHE A 84 -10.62 -36.05 3.25
C PHE A 84 -11.66 -35.18 3.99
N SER A 85 -11.95 -33.99 3.49
CA SER A 85 -12.91 -33.07 4.09
C SER A 85 -14.32 -33.68 4.15
N ILE A 86 -14.75 -34.39 3.10
CA ILE A 86 -16.04 -35.09 3.07
C ILE A 86 -16.07 -36.20 4.14
N ILE A 87 -15.02 -37.02 4.22
CA ILE A 87 -14.91 -38.09 5.23
C ILE A 87 -14.94 -37.51 6.64
N ALA A 88 -14.23 -36.40 6.88
CA ALA A 88 -14.21 -35.72 8.17
C ALA A 88 -15.60 -35.19 8.55
N ILE A 89 -16.35 -34.60 7.62
CA ILE A 89 -17.74 -34.15 7.86
C ILE A 89 -18.65 -35.32 8.22
N ILE A 90 -18.54 -36.46 7.53
CA ILE A 90 -19.31 -37.67 7.85
C ILE A 90 -18.95 -38.17 9.25
N ALA A 91 -17.66 -38.22 9.59
CA ALA A 91 -17.19 -38.63 10.92
C ALA A 91 -17.71 -37.70 12.02
N ILE A 92 -17.74 -36.38 11.79
CA ILE A 92 -18.36 -35.39 12.68
C ILE A 92 -19.85 -35.70 12.88
N GLY A 93 -20.59 -35.99 11.80
CA GLY A 93 -22.01 -36.38 11.88
C GLY A 93 -22.24 -37.65 12.70
N ILE A 94 -21.42 -38.68 12.49
CA ILE A 94 -21.47 -39.94 13.26
C ILE A 94 -21.17 -39.69 14.73
N PHE A 95 -20.14 -38.90 15.04
CA PHE A 95 -19.77 -38.54 16.41
C PHE A 95 -20.93 -37.83 17.12
N VAL A 96 -21.52 -36.82 16.46
CA VAL A 96 -22.69 -36.09 16.97
C VAL A 96 -23.86 -37.04 17.24
N LEU A 97 -24.17 -37.94 16.31
CA LEU A 97 -25.24 -38.93 16.47
C LEU A 97 -24.98 -39.87 17.67
N ILE A 98 -23.74 -40.31 17.85
CA ILE A 98 -23.34 -41.18 18.97
C ILE A 98 -23.47 -40.45 20.32
N VAL A 99 -23.06 -39.19 20.38
CA VAL A 99 -23.00 -38.42 21.64
C VAL A 99 -24.38 -37.89 22.05
N PHE A 100 -25.17 -37.38 21.10
CA PHE A 100 -26.41 -36.66 21.38
C PHE A 100 -27.68 -37.49 21.18
N ILE A 101 -27.68 -38.45 20.25
CA ILE A 101 -28.88 -39.24 19.90
C ILE A 101 -28.86 -40.62 20.58
N LYS A 102 -27.74 -41.36 20.50
CA LYS A 102 -27.59 -42.69 21.14
C LYS A 102 -27.08 -42.61 22.59
N LYS A 103 -27.91 -42.03 23.48
CA LYS A 103 -27.62 -42.03 24.92
C LYS A 103 -27.64 -43.45 25.49
N LYS A 104 -26.79 -43.73 26.49
CA LYS A 104 -26.83 -45.02 27.20
C LYS A 104 -28.08 -45.09 28.08
N ASP A 105 -28.72 -46.25 28.13
CA ASP A 105 -29.88 -46.52 29.01
C ASP A 105 -29.58 -46.26 30.50
N THR A 106 -28.29 -46.31 30.88
CA THR A 106 -27.78 -46.02 32.23
C THR A 106 -27.45 -44.55 32.49
N ALA A 107 -27.93 -43.61 31.67
CA ALA A 107 -27.63 -42.19 31.82
C ALA A 107 -28.25 -41.56 33.08
N ILE A 108 -27.43 -40.87 33.87
CA ILE A 108 -27.82 -40.23 35.14
C ILE A 108 -28.13 -38.74 34.90
N ASN A 109 -29.10 -38.16 35.63
CA ASN A 109 -29.39 -36.73 35.57
C ASN A 109 -28.15 -35.87 35.90
N SER A 110 -27.90 -34.84 35.09
CA SER A 110 -26.83 -33.87 35.34
C SER A 110 -27.19 -32.91 36.47
N ASN A 111 -26.25 -32.63 37.39
CA ASN A 111 -26.37 -31.53 38.34
C ASN A 111 -25.81 -30.22 37.75
N LYS A 112 -26.07 -29.08 38.42
CA LYS A 112 -25.61 -27.76 37.96
C LYS A 112 -24.09 -27.68 37.80
N ALA A 113 -23.32 -28.25 38.75
CA ALA A 113 -21.86 -28.23 38.71
C ALA A 113 -21.30 -28.96 37.47
N LEU A 114 -21.85 -30.12 37.12
CA LEU A 114 -21.45 -30.87 35.94
C LEU A 114 -21.83 -30.15 34.64
N LEU A 115 -22.99 -29.48 34.61
CA LEU A 115 -23.40 -28.70 33.46
C LEU A 115 -22.45 -27.51 33.23
N ILE A 116 -22.05 -26.81 34.30
CA ILE A 116 -21.03 -25.75 34.25
C ILE A 116 -19.69 -26.32 33.73
N PHE A 117 -19.29 -27.50 34.20
CA PHE A 117 -18.08 -28.18 33.71
C PHE A 117 -18.15 -28.49 32.21
N LEU A 118 -19.28 -28.99 31.71
CA LEU A 118 -19.46 -29.27 30.27
C LEU A 118 -19.36 -28.01 29.42
N TYR A 119 -19.97 -26.90 29.88
CA TYR A 119 -19.82 -25.60 29.22
C TYR A 119 -18.38 -25.10 29.27
N PHE A 120 -17.71 -25.21 30.42
CA PHE A 120 -16.32 -24.82 30.58
C PHE A 120 -15.39 -25.59 29.63
N VAL A 121 -15.50 -26.92 29.58
CA VAL A 121 -14.70 -27.76 28.67
C VAL A 121 -14.91 -27.36 27.21
N GLN A 122 -16.15 -27.11 26.81
CA GLN A 122 -16.47 -26.72 25.45
C GLN A 122 -15.99 -25.31 25.11
N PHE A 123 -16.07 -24.38 26.08
CA PHE A 123 -15.53 -23.03 25.96
C PHE A 123 -14.00 -23.06 25.81
N ILE A 124 -13.30 -23.86 26.63
CA ILE A 124 -11.85 -24.03 26.55
C ILE A 124 -11.45 -24.68 25.21
N SER A 125 -12.19 -25.67 24.71
CA SER A 125 -11.96 -26.26 23.38
C SER A 125 -12.00 -25.21 22.26
N ILE A 126 -12.93 -24.27 22.31
CA ILE A 126 -13.03 -23.17 21.33
C ILE A 126 -11.92 -22.14 21.55
N LEU A 127 -11.67 -21.73 22.79
CA LEU A 127 -10.66 -20.72 23.12
C LEU A 127 -9.25 -21.16 22.72
N LEU A 128 -8.94 -22.45 22.90
CA LEU A 128 -7.67 -23.05 22.50
C LEU A 128 -7.62 -23.43 21.01
N ASN A 129 -8.70 -23.25 20.26
CA ASN A 129 -8.69 -23.60 18.85
C ASN A 129 -7.80 -22.61 18.08
N PRO A 130 -6.79 -23.09 17.32
CA PRO A 130 -5.89 -22.20 16.59
C PRO A 130 -6.62 -21.35 15.52
N ALA A 131 -7.76 -21.82 15.00
CA ALA A 131 -8.62 -21.02 14.12
C ALA A 131 -9.06 -19.72 14.79
N VAL A 132 -9.40 -19.76 16.07
CA VAL A 132 -9.89 -18.60 16.83
C VAL A 132 -8.75 -17.61 17.04
N HIS A 133 -7.54 -18.09 17.32
CA HIS A 133 -6.36 -17.26 17.43
C HIS A 133 -6.04 -16.55 16.11
N ASP A 134 -6.03 -17.29 15.01
CA ASP A 134 -5.71 -16.74 13.69
C ASP A 134 -6.78 -15.76 13.20
N LEU A 135 -8.07 -16.09 13.35
CA LEU A 135 -9.17 -15.19 13.05
C LEU A 135 -9.13 -13.92 13.90
N LYS A 136 -8.73 -14.02 15.18
CA LYS A 136 -8.52 -12.85 16.04
C LYS A 136 -7.40 -11.97 15.50
N ASN A 137 -6.29 -12.54 15.06
CA ASN A 137 -5.16 -11.78 14.50
C ASN A 137 -5.51 -11.12 13.16
N LEU A 138 -6.37 -11.74 12.37
CA LEU A 138 -6.88 -11.17 11.11
C LEU A 138 -7.90 -10.06 11.33
N TYR A 139 -8.79 -10.19 12.32
CA TYR A 139 -9.86 -9.21 12.55
C TYR A 139 -9.41 -8.03 13.41
N PHE A 140 -8.52 -8.26 14.37
CA PHE A 140 -7.95 -7.23 15.25
C PHE A 140 -6.54 -6.86 14.78
N VAL A 141 -6.42 -6.33 13.55
CA VAL A 141 -5.21 -5.62 13.14
C VAL A 141 -5.18 -4.32 13.95
N LYS A 142 -4.48 -4.36 15.09
CA LYS A 142 -4.24 -3.16 15.88
C LYS A 142 -3.37 -2.24 15.03
N THR A 143 -3.84 -1.03 14.73
CA THR A 143 -2.97 0.03 14.21
C THR A 143 -1.75 0.10 15.12
N SER A 144 -0.56 0.05 14.52
CA SER A 144 0.66 0.15 15.30
C SER A 144 0.65 1.48 16.06
N SER A 145 1.02 1.44 17.34
CA SER A 145 1.32 2.66 18.10
C SER A 145 2.67 3.27 17.70
N GLU A 146 3.51 2.49 17.02
CA GLU A 146 4.83 2.90 16.57
C GLU A 146 4.73 3.56 15.19
N SER A 147 5.45 4.66 15.01
CA SER A 147 5.50 5.35 13.73
C SER A 147 6.37 4.58 12.73
N PHE A 148 5.87 4.36 11.50
CA PHE A 148 6.67 3.80 10.41
C PHE A 148 7.90 4.67 10.12
N SER A 149 7.73 6.00 10.11
CA SER A 149 8.78 6.95 9.73
C SER A 149 9.97 7.00 10.69
N GLU A 150 9.77 6.61 11.95
CA GLU A 150 10.85 6.55 12.95
C GLU A 150 11.79 5.35 12.73
N HIS A 151 11.29 4.29 12.09
CA HIS A 151 12.05 3.07 11.84
C HIS A 151 12.52 2.93 10.39
N TYR A 152 11.88 3.64 9.46
CA TYR A 152 12.25 3.68 8.06
C TYR A 152 13.48 4.56 7.84
N LEU A 153 14.60 3.94 7.51
CA LEU A 153 15.83 4.63 7.13
C LEU A 153 15.78 4.90 5.63
N LYS A 154 15.83 6.19 5.27
CA LYS A 154 15.80 6.61 3.86
C LYS A 154 16.98 5.96 3.12
N PRO A 155 16.74 5.20 2.03
CA PRO A 155 17.81 4.51 1.35
C PRO A 155 18.90 5.47 0.86
N ASN A 156 20.14 5.10 1.11
CA ASN A 156 21.33 5.86 0.72
C ASN A 156 22.48 4.91 0.42
N LEU A 157 23.51 5.42 -0.26
CA LEU A 157 24.70 4.64 -0.55
C LEU A 157 25.94 5.53 -0.55
N GLU A 158 26.90 5.19 0.30
CA GLU A 158 28.19 5.85 0.43
C GLU A 158 29.31 4.87 0.09
N HIS A 159 30.26 5.31 -0.74
CA HIS A 159 31.43 4.50 -1.07
C HIS A 159 32.38 4.42 0.12
N ASN A 160 32.87 3.23 0.47
CA ASN A 160 33.69 3.01 1.68
C ASN A 160 35.20 2.92 1.41
N ASP A 161 35.65 3.55 0.32
CA ASP A 161 37.02 3.56 -0.22
C ASP A 161 37.61 2.19 -0.62
N LYS A 162 36.82 1.12 -0.55
CA LYS A 162 37.20 -0.19 -1.10
C LYS A 162 36.83 -0.30 -2.58
N LEU A 163 37.42 -1.28 -3.26
CA LEU A 163 37.07 -1.58 -4.65
C LEU A 163 35.59 -1.97 -4.77
N LYS A 164 34.87 -1.36 -5.72
CA LYS A 164 33.55 -1.80 -6.17
C LYS A 164 33.65 -3.23 -6.74
N LYS A 165 33.00 -4.18 -6.09
CA LYS A 165 32.98 -5.60 -6.52
C LYS A 165 31.71 -5.91 -7.31
N ASN A 166 31.81 -6.86 -8.23
CA ASN A 166 30.65 -7.48 -8.88
C ASN A 166 29.80 -8.17 -7.82
N LEU A 167 28.48 -8.16 -8.01
CA LEU A 167 27.53 -8.79 -7.11
C LEU A 167 26.77 -9.89 -7.85
N ILE A 168 26.79 -11.11 -7.32
CA ILE A 168 25.93 -12.19 -7.79
C ILE A 168 24.96 -12.52 -6.67
N VAL A 169 23.67 -12.47 -6.93
CA VAL A 169 22.61 -12.81 -5.96
C VAL A 169 21.86 -14.02 -6.48
N ILE A 170 21.85 -15.09 -5.68
CA ILE A 170 21.12 -16.33 -5.97
C ILE A 170 19.97 -16.43 -4.99
N TYR A 171 18.75 -16.25 -5.48
CA TYR A 171 17.52 -16.61 -4.80
C TYR A 171 17.28 -18.10 -5.03
N ALA A 172 17.47 -18.89 -3.98
CA ALA A 172 17.19 -20.31 -3.99
C ALA A 172 15.73 -20.54 -3.59
N GLU A 173 14.89 -20.80 -4.60
CA GLU A 173 13.42 -20.95 -4.50
C GLU A 173 13.03 -21.88 -3.36
N SER A 174 12.32 -21.39 -2.34
CA SER A 174 11.85 -22.20 -1.21
C SER A 174 12.94 -23.00 -0.46
N MET A 175 14.24 -22.80 -0.76
CA MET A 175 15.34 -23.57 -0.18
C MET A 175 15.81 -22.86 1.10
N GLU A 176 15.29 -23.33 2.23
CA GLU A 176 15.56 -22.76 3.55
C GLU A 176 16.75 -23.41 4.26
N ARG A 177 17.34 -22.70 5.24
CA ARG A 177 18.48 -23.19 6.04
C ARG A 177 18.17 -24.52 6.71
N THR A 178 16.93 -24.77 7.07
CA THR A 178 16.52 -25.95 7.83
C THR A 178 16.72 -27.26 7.06
N TYR A 179 16.75 -27.23 5.72
CA TYR A 179 17.19 -28.38 4.93
C TYR A 179 18.64 -28.79 5.21
N PHE A 180 19.44 -27.90 5.80
CA PHE A 180 20.86 -28.13 6.10
C PHE A 180 21.13 -28.58 7.53
N ASP A 181 20.07 -28.82 8.32
CA ASP A 181 20.20 -29.38 9.66
C ASP A 181 20.55 -30.88 9.56
N PRO A 182 21.78 -31.29 9.94
CA PRO A 182 22.22 -32.67 9.81
C PRO A 182 21.47 -33.63 10.75
N ALA A 183 20.79 -33.13 11.79
CA ALA A 183 19.97 -33.95 12.68
C ALA A 183 18.64 -34.35 12.02
N ILE A 184 18.15 -33.55 11.07
CA ILE A 184 16.88 -33.78 10.37
C ILE A 184 17.12 -34.36 8.98
N PHE A 185 18.10 -33.82 8.25
CA PHE A 185 18.43 -34.19 6.88
C PHE A 185 19.91 -34.56 6.76
N PRO A 186 20.31 -35.75 7.19
CA PRO A 186 21.70 -36.19 7.10
C PRO A 186 22.14 -36.23 5.63
N GLY A 187 23.19 -35.46 5.30
CA GLY A 187 23.79 -35.47 3.96
C GLY A 187 23.31 -34.37 3.01
N LEU A 188 22.21 -33.67 3.34
CA LEU A 188 21.94 -32.36 2.74
C LEU A 188 22.94 -31.33 3.29
N ASN A 189 23.32 -30.32 2.51
CA ASN A 189 24.42 -29.37 2.74
C ASN A 189 25.84 -29.94 2.49
N ARG A 190 25.99 -31.08 1.80
CA ARG A 190 27.32 -31.65 1.53
C ARG A 190 28.12 -30.84 0.50
N TYR A 191 27.47 -30.32 -0.53
CA TYR A 191 28.10 -29.58 -1.62
C TYR A 191 28.41 -28.15 -1.19
N ILE A 192 27.48 -27.47 -0.52
CA ILE A 192 27.71 -26.11 0.02
C ILE A 192 28.84 -26.11 1.06
N LYS A 193 28.97 -27.16 1.88
CA LYS A 193 30.11 -27.31 2.82
C LYS A 193 31.46 -27.47 2.10
N GLN A 194 31.48 -27.98 0.88
CA GLN A 194 32.70 -28.24 0.11
C GLN A 194 33.14 -27.05 -0.74
N ILE A 195 32.30 -26.03 -0.92
CA ILE A 195 32.64 -24.79 -1.62
C ILE A 195 33.95 -24.24 -1.03
N LYS A 196 34.92 -23.99 -1.91
CA LYS A 196 36.27 -23.59 -1.49
C LYS A 196 36.32 -22.15 -0.97
N THR A 197 35.51 -21.28 -1.58
CA THR A 197 35.39 -19.87 -1.21
C THR A 197 34.88 -19.72 0.22
N LYS A 198 35.56 -18.88 1.00
CA LYS A 198 35.16 -18.60 2.37
C LYS A 198 33.86 -17.78 2.40
N ARG A 199 33.09 -17.96 3.47
CA ARG A 199 31.77 -17.34 3.60
C ARG A 199 31.44 -16.85 5.00
N ILE A 200 30.56 -15.86 5.07
CA ILE A 200 29.79 -15.56 6.29
C ILE A 200 28.41 -16.20 6.15
N ASP A 201 28.04 -17.02 7.13
CA ASP A 201 26.77 -17.74 7.20
C ASP A 201 25.88 -17.15 8.30
N PHE A 202 24.72 -16.59 7.95
CA PHE A 202 23.80 -15.99 8.91
C PHE A 202 22.72 -17.00 9.30
N SER A 203 22.81 -17.52 10.52
CA SER A 203 22.04 -18.71 10.92
C SER A 203 20.66 -18.45 11.52
N ASN A 204 20.30 -17.19 11.79
CA ASN A 204 19.05 -16.83 12.46
C ASN A 204 18.25 -15.76 11.72
N ILE A 205 18.09 -15.97 10.41
CA ILE A 205 17.20 -15.19 9.54
C ILE A 205 15.79 -15.76 9.62
N VAL A 206 14.85 -14.98 10.15
CA VAL A 206 13.45 -15.35 10.29
C VAL A 206 12.64 -14.91 9.07
N GLN A 207 11.56 -15.65 8.81
CA GLN A 207 10.52 -15.23 7.90
C GLN A 207 9.69 -14.12 8.55
N VAL A 208 9.43 -13.04 7.81
CA VAL A 208 8.56 -11.94 8.24
C VAL A 208 7.29 -11.89 7.43
N GLU A 209 6.30 -11.19 7.99
CA GLU A 209 4.99 -10.95 7.37
C GLU A 209 5.15 -10.26 6.01
N TYR A 210 4.31 -10.68 5.05
CA TYR A 210 4.34 -10.20 3.65
C TYR A 210 5.62 -10.51 2.85
N ALA A 211 6.48 -11.41 3.35
CA ALA A 211 7.64 -11.92 2.61
C ALA A 211 7.55 -13.43 2.30
N HIS A 212 6.36 -14.03 2.37
CA HIS A 212 6.13 -15.49 2.33
C HIS A 212 6.13 -16.13 0.93
N ASN A 213 6.39 -15.33 -0.11
CA ASN A 213 6.46 -15.78 -1.49
C ASN A 213 7.64 -15.11 -2.18
N THR A 214 8.00 -15.57 -3.38
CA THR A 214 9.18 -15.13 -4.10
C THR A 214 9.29 -13.61 -4.23
N MET A 215 8.22 -12.94 -4.67
CA MET A 215 8.23 -11.48 -4.81
C MET A 215 8.30 -10.75 -3.48
N GLY A 216 7.65 -11.26 -2.44
CA GLY A 216 7.76 -10.72 -1.09
C GLY A 216 9.19 -10.84 -0.55
N GLY A 217 9.85 -11.96 -0.81
CA GLY A 217 11.27 -12.18 -0.51
C GLY A 217 12.21 -11.25 -1.25
N ILE A 218 12.03 -11.11 -2.56
CA ILE A 218 12.81 -10.20 -3.41
C ILE A 218 12.63 -8.74 -2.96
N VAL A 219 11.39 -8.28 -2.76
CA VAL A 219 11.10 -6.91 -2.32
C VAL A 219 11.66 -6.67 -0.92
N ALA A 220 11.45 -7.59 0.03
CA ALA A 220 12.01 -7.46 1.37
C ALA A 220 13.54 -7.39 1.34
N SER A 221 14.19 -8.30 0.60
CA SER A 221 15.65 -8.36 0.51
C SER A 221 16.28 -7.16 -0.18
N GLN A 222 15.67 -6.62 -1.24
CA GLN A 222 16.25 -5.53 -2.03
C GLN A 222 15.81 -4.15 -1.56
N CYS A 223 14.57 -3.98 -1.11
CA CYS A 223 14.00 -2.68 -0.78
C CYS A 223 13.90 -2.43 0.73
N GLY A 224 14.11 -3.46 1.55
CA GLY A 224 13.99 -3.36 3.01
C GLY A 224 12.56 -3.05 3.47
N VAL A 225 11.53 -3.38 2.68
CA VAL A 225 10.12 -3.14 3.02
C VAL A 225 9.26 -4.37 2.74
N PRO A 226 8.13 -4.59 3.45
CA PRO A 226 7.20 -5.68 3.16
C PRO A 226 6.45 -5.47 1.84
N LEU A 227 6.16 -6.55 1.10
CA LEU A 227 5.34 -6.47 -0.11
C LEU A 227 3.84 -6.49 0.23
N ILE A 228 3.25 -5.31 0.36
CA ILE A 228 1.83 -5.15 0.62
C ILE A 228 1.15 -4.57 -0.61
N SER A 229 0.07 -5.19 -1.08
CA SER A 229 -0.69 -4.72 -2.25
C SER A 229 -2.21 -4.73 -2.02
N THR A 230 -2.92 -3.93 -2.80
CA THR A 230 -4.40 -3.90 -2.88
C THR A 230 -4.95 -5.09 -3.67
N SER A 231 -4.17 -5.57 -4.64
CA SER A 231 -4.42 -6.81 -5.36
C SER A 231 -3.71 -7.96 -4.66
N HIS A 232 -4.16 -9.19 -4.87
CA HIS A 232 -3.65 -10.35 -4.14
C HIS A 232 -3.00 -11.35 -5.11
N GLY A 233 -2.08 -12.17 -4.59
CA GLY A 233 -1.36 -13.16 -5.39
C GLY A 233 -0.62 -12.54 -6.57
N ASN A 234 -0.72 -13.16 -7.75
CA ASN A 234 0.00 -12.74 -8.95
C ASN A 234 -0.63 -11.55 -9.70
N ALA A 235 -1.69 -10.94 -9.16
CA ALA A 235 -2.44 -9.88 -9.82
C ALA A 235 -1.67 -8.56 -10.00
N MET A 236 -0.45 -8.44 -9.43
CA MET A 236 0.43 -7.30 -9.65
C MET A 236 0.93 -7.18 -11.10
N SER A 237 0.74 -8.21 -11.94
CA SER A 237 0.91 -8.14 -13.39
C SER A 237 -0.04 -7.15 -14.09
N GLY A 238 -0.94 -6.48 -13.36
CA GLY A 238 -1.79 -5.40 -13.87
C GLY A 238 -1.20 -3.99 -13.83
N MET A 239 -0.25 -3.75 -12.92
CA MET A 239 0.35 -2.42 -12.71
C MET A 239 1.21 -2.00 -13.91
N ASP A 240 1.49 -0.73 -14.15
CA ASP A 240 2.57 -0.30 -15.07
C ASP A 240 3.94 -0.45 -14.42
N THR A 241 4.06 0.06 -13.19
CA THR A 241 5.29 0.07 -12.39
C THR A 241 5.11 -0.76 -11.12
N PHE A 242 6.22 -1.07 -10.45
CA PHE A 242 6.21 -1.87 -9.23
C PHE A 242 6.87 -1.09 -8.10
N LEU A 243 6.10 -0.73 -7.06
CA LEU A 243 6.60 0.02 -5.89
C LEU A 243 7.50 1.23 -6.26
N GLN A 244 7.08 2.08 -7.20
CA GLN A 244 7.94 3.11 -7.78
C GLN A 244 8.52 4.14 -6.79
N LYS A 245 7.95 4.32 -5.59
CA LYS A 245 8.53 5.16 -4.54
C LYS A 245 9.49 4.44 -3.60
N ALA A 246 9.57 3.11 -3.67
CA ALA A 246 10.59 2.37 -2.95
C ALA A 246 11.91 2.50 -3.70
N VAL A 247 12.97 2.88 -2.99
CA VAL A 247 14.34 2.83 -3.52
C VAL A 247 14.94 1.51 -3.07
N CYS A 248 15.30 0.66 -4.03
CA CYS A 248 15.77 -0.70 -3.79
C CYS A 248 17.26 -0.84 -4.14
N LEU A 249 17.86 -1.98 -3.80
CA LEU A 249 19.27 -2.28 -4.07
C LEU A 249 19.62 -2.10 -5.55
N GLY A 250 18.72 -2.46 -6.48
CA GLY A 250 18.90 -2.22 -7.91
C GLY A 250 19.12 -0.73 -8.23
N ASP A 251 18.24 0.14 -7.73
CA ASP A 251 18.35 1.59 -7.91
C ASP A 251 19.68 2.13 -7.38
N LEU A 252 20.02 1.76 -6.14
CA LEU A 252 21.24 2.22 -5.48
C LEU A 252 22.51 1.79 -6.23
N LEU A 253 22.55 0.56 -6.76
CA LEU A 253 23.71 0.06 -7.50
C LEU A 253 23.78 0.64 -8.91
N HIS A 254 22.65 0.80 -9.58
CA HIS A 254 22.57 1.42 -10.91
C HIS A 254 23.12 2.86 -10.85
N ASP A 255 22.74 3.64 -9.84
CA ASP A 255 23.26 5.00 -9.61
C ASP A 255 24.78 5.03 -9.36
N GLN A 256 25.35 3.90 -8.93
CA GLN A 256 26.80 3.71 -8.77
C GLN A 256 27.51 3.16 -10.02
N GLY A 257 26.81 3.07 -11.14
CA GLY A 257 27.32 2.63 -12.44
C GLY A 257 27.34 1.12 -12.64
N TYR A 258 26.60 0.35 -11.84
CA TYR A 258 26.46 -1.09 -12.06
C TYR A 258 25.55 -1.36 -13.25
N ARG A 259 25.95 -2.30 -14.11
CA ARG A 259 25.00 -2.96 -15.02
C ARG A 259 24.30 -4.09 -14.29
N LEU A 260 22.98 -4.14 -14.32
CA LEU A 260 22.18 -5.11 -13.57
C LEU A 260 21.40 -6.03 -14.49
N SER A 261 21.44 -7.33 -14.22
CA SER A 261 20.72 -8.35 -14.99
C SER A 261 19.99 -9.33 -14.08
N PHE A 262 18.76 -9.67 -14.44
CA PHE A 262 17.97 -10.73 -13.79
C PHE A 262 17.81 -11.95 -14.71
N PHE A 263 17.95 -13.15 -14.15
CA PHE A 263 17.76 -14.44 -14.81
C PHE A 263 16.82 -15.31 -13.96
N GLY A 264 15.67 -15.68 -14.53
CA GLY A 264 14.75 -16.62 -13.91
C GLY A 264 14.26 -17.66 -14.90
N GLY A 265 14.08 -18.90 -14.45
CA GLY A 265 13.61 -19.98 -15.33
C GLY A 265 12.15 -19.85 -15.76
N ALA A 266 11.33 -19.13 -14.98
CA ALA A 266 9.89 -18.94 -15.22
C ALA A 266 9.57 -17.69 -16.05
N ASP A 267 8.30 -17.54 -16.46
CA ASP A 267 7.81 -16.34 -17.16
C ASP A 267 7.95 -15.09 -16.27
N ILE A 268 8.59 -14.03 -16.79
CA ILE A 268 8.82 -12.77 -16.06
C ILE A 268 7.54 -11.95 -15.84
N ARG A 269 6.49 -12.16 -16.62
CA ARG A 269 5.19 -11.48 -16.41
C ARG A 269 4.46 -12.03 -15.19
N PHE A 270 4.74 -13.28 -14.82
CA PHE A 270 4.17 -13.89 -13.61
C PHE A 270 4.62 -13.12 -12.37
N ALA A 271 3.65 -12.76 -11.51
CA ALA A 271 3.83 -11.93 -10.32
C ALA A 271 4.40 -10.52 -10.57
N GLY A 272 4.50 -10.06 -11.83
CA GLY A 272 5.02 -8.75 -12.18
C GLY A 272 6.53 -8.59 -12.03
N LYS A 273 7.32 -9.67 -12.19
CA LYS A 273 8.79 -9.62 -12.10
C LYS A 273 9.38 -8.68 -13.14
N ASP A 274 8.86 -8.71 -14.37
CA ASP A 274 9.25 -7.82 -15.46
C ASP A 274 9.14 -6.35 -15.06
N LYS A 275 8.06 -5.98 -14.37
CA LYS A 275 7.81 -4.61 -13.89
C LYS A 275 8.70 -4.26 -12.73
N TYR A 276 8.88 -5.17 -11.78
CA TYR A 276 9.78 -4.97 -10.64
C TYR A 276 11.19 -4.64 -11.11
N PHE A 277 11.81 -5.53 -11.87
CA PHE A 277 13.19 -5.34 -12.28
C PHE A 277 13.34 -4.11 -13.20
N LYS A 278 12.39 -3.84 -14.11
CA LYS A 278 12.42 -2.62 -14.93
C LYS A 278 12.23 -1.34 -14.12
N THR A 279 11.32 -1.34 -13.13
CA THR A 279 11.09 -0.16 -12.27
C THR A 279 12.34 0.15 -11.45
N HIS A 280 13.04 -0.89 -11.00
CA HIS A 280 14.24 -0.76 -10.16
C HIS A 280 15.56 -0.84 -10.93
N ASN A 281 15.57 -0.26 -12.14
CA ASN A 281 16.75 -0.01 -12.97
C ASN A 281 17.61 -1.24 -13.33
N PHE A 282 17.00 -2.41 -13.53
CA PHE A 282 17.69 -3.53 -14.16
C PHE A 282 17.77 -3.35 -15.68
N ASP A 283 18.98 -3.41 -16.24
CA ASP A 283 19.23 -3.29 -17.67
C ASP A 283 18.66 -4.46 -18.47
N ASP A 284 18.81 -5.68 -17.93
CA ASP A 284 18.42 -6.91 -18.60
C ASP A 284 17.53 -7.77 -17.71
N VAL A 285 16.39 -8.24 -18.22
CA VAL A 285 15.46 -9.09 -17.47
C VAL A 285 15.09 -10.28 -18.34
N TYR A 286 15.57 -11.46 -17.96
CA TYR A 286 15.41 -12.69 -18.73
C TYR A 286 14.55 -13.71 -17.99
N GLY A 287 13.48 -14.15 -18.65
CA GLY A 287 12.62 -15.25 -18.22
C GLY A 287 12.66 -16.42 -19.19
N ASN A 288 11.69 -17.34 -19.03
CA ASN A 288 11.55 -18.50 -19.91
C ASN A 288 11.58 -18.12 -21.41
N ALA A 289 10.75 -17.16 -21.83
CA ALA A 289 10.60 -16.79 -23.24
C ALA A 289 11.89 -16.20 -23.83
N GLU A 290 12.60 -15.39 -23.05
CA GLU A 290 13.83 -14.71 -23.48
C GLU A 290 15.05 -15.64 -23.47
N LEU A 291 15.01 -16.71 -22.67
CA LEU A 291 16.11 -17.68 -22.52
C LEU A 291 15.96 -18.92 -23.40
N LEU A 292 14.76 -19.20 -23.91
CA LEU A 292 14.46 -20.43 -24.66
C LEU A 292 15.40 -20.66 -25.84
N ASP A 293 15.75 -19.60 -26.58
CA ASP A 293 16.64 -19.68 -27.74
C ASP A 293 18.12 -19.90 -27.38
N ARG A 294 18.46 -19.82 -26.08
CA ARG A 294 19.80 -20.11 -25.56
C ARG A 294 19.95 -21.57 -25.11
N LEU A 295 18.86 -22.35 -25.11
CA LEU A 295 18.90 -23.77 -24.78
C LEU A 295 19.38 -24.60 -25.98
N PRO A 296 20.24 -25.62 -25.74
CA PRO A 296 20.56 -26.60 -26.77
C PRO A 296 19.32 -27.39 -27.25
N ASP A 297 18.42 -27.72 -26.32
CA ASP A 297 17.12 -28.31 -26.58
C ASP A 297 16.02 -27.44 -25.96
N LYS A 298 15.20 -26.82 -26.81
CA LYS A 298 14.08 -25.96 -26.39
C LYS A 298 12.97 -26.73 -25.68
N ALA A 299 12.91 -28.05 -25.82
CA ALA A 299 11.93 -28.89 -25.15
C ALA A 299 12.32 -29.27 -23.72
N TYR A 300 13.57 -29.01 -23.30
CA TYR A 300 14.07 -29.33 -21.97
C TYR A 300 13.60 -28.31 -20.93
N LEU A 301 12.33 -28.43 -20.55
CA LEU A 301 11.63 -27.56 -19.62
C LEU A 301 10.85 -28.39 -18.58
N ASN A 302 10.69 -27.85 -17.38
CA ASN A 302 9.71 -28.33 -16.42
C ASN A 302 8.38 -27.55 -16.56
N ASN A 303 7.39 -27.85 -15.72
CA ASN A 303 6.06 -27.24 -15.79
C ASN A 303 6.05 -25.72 -15.55
N TRP A 304 7.10 -25.16 -14.97
CA TRP A 304 7.24 -23.74 -14.68
C TRP A 304 8.18 -23.00 -15.63
N GLY A 305 9.13 -23.72 -16.26
CA GLY A 305 10.07 -23.16 -17.24
C GLY A 305 11.40 -23.90 -17.26
N LEU A 306 12.52 -23.18 -17.39
CA LEU A 306 13.85 -23.79 -17.47
C LEU A 306 14.22 -24.56 -16.21
N PHE A 307 15.00 -25.62 -16.38
CA PHE A 307 15.69 -26.29 -15.28
C PHE A 307 16.90 -25.46 -14.78
N ASP A 308 17.24 -25.66 -13.49
CA ASP A 308 18.29 -24.89 -12.81
C ASP A 308 19.67 -25.08 -13.44
N ASP A 309 19.95 -26.24 -14.04
CA ASP A 309 21.24 -26.52 -14.70
C ASP A 309 21.45 -25.59 -15.89
N SER A 310 20.44 -25.46 -16.75
CA SER A 310 20.45 -24.59 -17.92
C SER A 310 20.47 -23.12 -17.52
N LEU A 311 19.67 -22.74 -16.53
CA LEU A 311 19.61 -21.36 -16.02
C LEU A 311 20.97 -20.90 -15.49
N LEU A 312 21.62 -21.73 -14.65
CA LEU A 312 22.91 -21.39 -14.04
C LEU A 312 24.05 -21.40 -15.05
N ASP A 313 24.03 -22.26 -16.07
CA ASP A 313 25.02 -22.21 -17.15
C ASP A 313 24.89 -20.92 -17.98
N ILE A 314 23.67 -20.53 -18.35
CA ILE A 314 23.44 -19.26 -19.06
C ILE A 314 23.87 -18.05 -18.21
N ALA A 315 23.56 -18.06 -16.91
CA ALA A 315 23.98 -17.00 -16.00
C ALA A 315 25.51 -16.94 -15.85
N TYR A 316 26.19 -18.09 -15.89
CA TYR A 316 27.66 -18.16 -15.84
C TYR A 316 28.30 -17.59 -17.11
N ASP A 317 27.74 -17.87 -18.28
CA ASP A 317 28.21 -17.29 -19.54
C ASP A 317 28.09 -15.75 -19.52
N SER A 318 26.95 -15.25 -19.02
CA SER A 318 26.75 -13.81 -18.78
C SER A 318 27.78 -13.24 -17.81
N PHE A 319 28.07 -13.92 -16.70
CA PHE A 319 29.11 -13.51 -15.75
C PHE A 319 30.48 -13.36 -16.42
N ILE A 320 30.89 -14.33 -17.25
CA ILE A 320 32.17 -14.27 -17.97
C ILE A 320 32.19 -13.09 -18.95
N ASP A 321 31.10 -12.85 -19.68
CA ASP A 321 31.03 -11.79 -20.68
C ASP A 321 30.98 -10.39 -20.06
N GLN A 322 30.27 -10.20 -18.95
CA GLN A 322 30.27 -8.92 -18.24
C GLN A 322 31.62 -8.66 -17.57
N SER A 323 32.27 -9.70 -17.01
CA SER A 323 33.56 -9.56 -16.35
C SER A 323 34.69 -9.07 -17.28
N LYS A 324 34.59 -9.34 -18.58
CA LYS A 324 35.55 -8.84 -19.60
C LYS A 324 35.45 -7.33 -19.85
N LYS A 325 34.38 -6.65 -19.39
CA LYS A 325 34.09 -5.24 -19.72
C LYS A 325 34.64 -4.23 -18.72
N ASP A 326 35.34 -4.68 -17.67
CA ASP A 326 35.96 -3.86 -16.61
C ASP A 326 35.03 -2.80 -15.97
N LYS A 327 33.72 -3.08 -15.92
CA LYS A 327 32.71 -2.30 -15.19
C LYS A 327 32.04 -3.17 -14.13
N PRO A 328 31.67 -2.62 -12.96
CA PRO A 328 30.94 -3.39 -11.96
C PRO A 328 29.57 -3.79 -12.51
N PHE A 329 29.12 -4.99 -12.14
CA PHE A 329 27.82 -5.50 -12.54
C PHE A 329 27.15 -6.32 -11.43
N GLY A 330 25.84 -6.45 -11.52
CA GLY A 330 25.00 -7.27 -10.67
C GLY A 330 24.27 -8.33 -11.49
N ILE A 331 24.38 -9.61 -11.12
CA ILE A 331 23.56 -10.69 -11.71
C ILE A 331 22.69 -11.29 -10.62
N PHE A 332 21.39 -11.24 -10.82
CA PHE A 332 20.38 -11.76 -9.90
C PHE A 332 19.72 -12.98 -10.54
N ILE A 333 19.71 -14.10 -9.83
CA ILE A 333 19.29 -15.40 -10.33
C ILE A 333 18.19 -15.92 -9.43
N LEU A 334 17.10 -16.43 -10.01
CA LEU A 334 16.04 -17.12 -9.27
C LEU A 334 15.95 -18.57 -9.77
N THR A 335 16.34 -19.51 -8.92
CA THR A 335 16.20 -20.95 -9.21
C THR A 335 14.73 -21.36 -9.17
N LEU A 336 14.43 -22.56 -9.66
CA LEU A 336 13.07 -23.09 -9.81
C LEU A 336 12.96 -24.56 -9.39
N GLY A 337 14.08 -25.28 -9.30
CA GLY A 337 14.12 -26.72 -9.05
C GLY A 337 13.38 -27.14 -7.78
N THR A 338 13.38 -26.31 -6.74
CA THR A 338 12.77 -26.61 -5.43
C THR A 338 11.33 -26.11 -5.29
N HIS A 339 10.70 -25.66 -6.37
CA HIS A 339 9.31 -25.21 -6.33
C HIS A 339 8.35 -26.33 -5.89
N ALA A 340 7.43 -25.98 -4.97
CA ALA A 340 6.44 -26.90 -4.42
C ALA A 340 5.48 -27.46 -5.50
N PRO A 341 4.86 -28.62 -5.26
CA PRO A 341 4.90 -29.42 -4.03
C PRO A 341 5.88 -30.60 -4.03
N VAL A 342 6.42 -30.98 -5.18
CA VAL A 342 7.30 -32.17 -5.32
C VAL A 342 8.74 -31.84 -5.72
N GLY A 343 9.01 -30.62 -6.19
CA GLY A 343 10.31 -30.28 -6.78
C GLY A 343 10.51 -30.84 -8.20
N HIS A 344 11.52 -30.30 -8.87
CA HIS A 344 11.90 -30.54 -10.25
C HIS A 344 13.41 -30.79 -10.31
N VAL A 345 13.78 -32.05 -10.44
CA VAL A 345 15.18 -32.48 -10.53
C VAL A 345 15.69 -32.32 -11.96
N SER A 346 16.77 -31.57 -12.14
CA SER A 346 17.45 -31.42 -13.44
C SER A 346 18.15 -32.73 -13.85
N GLN A 347 18.19 -33.04 -15.15
CA GLN A 347 18.80 -34.25 -15.71
C GLN A 347 20.28 -34.39 -15.32
N ARG A 348 21.04 -33.29 -15.23
CA ARG A 348 22.44 -33.30 -14.79
C ARG A 348 22.63 -33.87 -13.38
N CYS A 349 21.59 -33.89 -12.57
CA CYS A 349 21.63 -34.34 -11.19
C CYS A 349 21.31 -35.83 -10.99
N GLU A 350 20.95 -36.61 -12.01
CA GLU A 350 20.48 -38.01 -11.85
C GLU A 350 21.39 -38.87 -10.96
N ASN A 351 22.72 -38.65 -10.98
CA ASN A 351 23.70 -39.38 -10.17
C ASN A 351 24.23 -38.59 -8.94
N LYS A 352 23.59 -37.48 -8.57
CA LYS A 352 24.06 -36.52 -7.53
C LYS A 352 23.08 -36.38 -6.35
N ILE A 353 22.02 -37.17 -6.34
CA ILE A 353 20.92 -37.11 -5.38
C ILE A 353 21.30 -37.87 -4.10
N SER A 354 20.99 -37.30 -2.92
CA SER A 354 21.30 -37.92 -1.62
C SER A 354 20.28 -38.95 -1.14
N GLU A 355 19.02 -38.85 -1.58
CA GLU A 355 17.88 -39.62 -1.05
C GLU A 355 17.32 -40.69 -2.03
N SER A 356 17.92 -40.82 -3.22
CA SER A 356 17.63 -41.86 -4.23
C SER A 356 16.12 -42.13 -4.46
N GLY A 357 15.28 -41.08 -4.46
CA GLY A 357 13.85 -41.20 -4.78
C GLY A 357 12.91 -41.41 -3.58
N SER A 358 13.40 -41.44 -2.33
CA SER A 358 12.54 -41.58 -1.14
C SER A 358 11.61 -40.38 -0.95
N ASN A 359 12.09 -39.17 -1.27
CA ASN A 359 11.36 -37.93 -1.19
C ASN A 359 11.80 -36.98 -2.32
N LYS A 360 10.92 -36.78 -3.31
CA LYS A 360 11.22 -35.96 -4.50
C LYS A 360 11.66 -34.53 -4.19
N MET A 361 11.11 -33.92 -3.14
CA MET A 361 11.53 -32.57 -2.75
C MET A 361 12.96 -32.58 -2.20
N LEU A 362 13.35 -33.58 -1.40
CA LEU A 362 14.73 -33.69 -0.92
C LEU A 362 15.70 -33.95 -2.07
N ASP A 363 15.27 -34.72 -3.08
CA ASP A 363 16.06 -34.92 -4.30
C ASP A 363 16.27 -33.60 -5.06
N ALA A 364 15.21 -32.80 -5.19
CA ALA A 364 15.27 -31.48 -5.82
C ALA A 364 16.16 -30.50 -5.03
N VAL A 365 16.07 -30.50 -3.70
CA VAL A 365 16.96 -29.71 -2.83
C VAL A 365 18.41 -30.14 -2.99
N SER A 366 18.69 -31.45 -3.01
CA SER A 366 20.04 -31.98 -3.24
C SER A 366 20.60 -31.59 -4.61
N CYS A 367 19.75 -31.62 -5.65
CA CYS A 367 20.12 -31.17 -7.00
C CYS A 367 20.38 -29.67 -7.06
N SER A 368 19.50 -28.84 -6.51
CA SER A 368 19.68 -27.38 -6.51
C SER A 368 20.92 -26.99 -5.70
N GLU A 369 21.15 -27.63 -4.56
CA GLU A 369 22.37 -27.47 -3.75
C GLU A 369 23.64 -27.78 -4.58
N TYR A 370 23.64 -28.91 -5.29
CA TYR A 370 24.76 -29.33 -6.15
C TYR A 370 25.05 -28.29 -7.25
N LEU A 371 24.02 -27.88 -7.98
CA LEU A 371 24.15 -26.96 -9.12
C LEU A 371 24.59 -25.57 -8.67
N ILE A 372 24.05 -25.08 -7.54
CA ILE A 372 24.46 -23.80 -6.94
C ILE A 372 25.92 -23.87 -6.48
N ALA A 373 26.33 -24.94 -5.80
CA ALA A 373 27.71 -25.10 -5.36
C ALA A 373 28.69 -25.15 -6.55
N GLU A 374 28.33 -25.89 -7.60
CA GLU A 374 29.09 -25.95 -8.85
C GLU A 374 29.21 -24.57 -9.52
N PHE A 375 28.12 -23.81 -9.59
CA PHE A 375 28.11 -22.45 -10.13
C PHE A 375 29.03 -21.51 -9.33
N ILE A 376 28.97 -21.56 -7.99
CA ILE A 376 29.83 -20.76 -7.11
C ILE A 376 31.31 -21.15 -7.30
N ASP A 377 31.62 -22.44 -7.35
CA ASP A 377 32.99 -22.92 -7.56
C ASP A 377 33.53 -22.54 -8.94
N LYS A 378 32.70 -22.58 -10.01
CA LYS A 378 33.07 -22.10 -11.36
C LYS A 378 33.48 -20.63 -11.32
N ILE A 379 32.74 -19.78 -10.61
CA ILE A 379 33.11 -18.36 -10.42
C ILE A 379 34.40 -18.23 -9.61
N ALA A 380 34.54 -19.02 -8.53
CA ALA A 380 35.69 -18.98 -7.63
C ALA A 380 37.03 -19.33 -8.29
N ILE A 381 37.02 -20.21 -9.30
CA ILE A 381 38.23 -20.57 -10.07
C ILE A 381 38.47 -19.67 -11.28
N SER A 382 37.54 -18.76 -11.59
CA SER A 382 37.67 -17.83 -12.71
C SER A 382 38.71 -16.73 -12.39
N PRO A 383 39.32 -16.08 -13.41
CA PRO A 383 40.24 -14.97 -13.17
C PRO A 383 39.56 -13.73 -12.56
N TYR A 384 38.22 -13.72 -12.44
CA TYR A 384 37.42 -12.60 -11.94
C TYR A 384 36.95 -12.80 -10.50
N ALA A 385 37.34 -13.91 -9.86
CA ALA A 385 36.90 -14.28 -8.52
C ALA A 385 37.15 -13.16 -7.49
N GLU A 386 38.37 -12.63 -7.42
CA GLU A 386 38.80 -11.61 -6.43
C GLU A 386 37.97 -10.32 -6.44
N LYS A 387 37.27 -10.03 -7.54
CA LYS A 387 36.40 -8.86 -7.72
C LYS A 387 34.92 -9.19 -7.58
N THR A 388 34.55 -10.39 -7.12
CA THR A 388 33.16 -10.86 -7.14
C THR A 388 32.71 -11.34 -5.76
N VAL A 389 31.56 -10.83 -5.31
CA VAL A 389 30.84 -11.28 -4.12
C VAL A 389 29.62 -12.06 -4.55
N ILE A 390 29.37 -13.21 -3.91
CA ILE A 390 28.20 -14.03 -4.19
C ILE A 390 27.33 -14.10 -2.93
N VAL A 391 26.06 -13.79 -3.07
CA VAL A 391 25.04 -13.89 -2.03
C VAL A 391 24.11 -15.05 -2.38
N LEU A 392 24.04 -16.05 -1.51
CA LEU A 392 23.07 -17.14 -1.59
C LEU A 392 22.01 -16.93 -0.51
N GLN A 393 20.75 -16.79 -0.93
CA GLN A 393 19.64 -16.54 0.00
C GLN A 393 18.39 -17.32 -0.40
N SER A 394 17.54 -17.64 0.58
CA SER A 394 16.15 -18.01 0.29
C SER A 394 15.40 -16.79 -0.23
N ASP A 395 14.47 -16.99 -1.14
CA ASP A 395 13.40 -16.02 -1.36
C ASP A 395 12.38 -16.09 -0.21
N HIS A 396 11.97 -17.28 0.21
CA HIS A 396 11.12 -17.52 1.38
C HIS A 396 11.32 -18.93 1.96
N LEU A 397 10.70 -19.17 3.12
CA LEU A 397 10.60 -20.52 3.69
C LEU A 397 9.79 -21.44 2.78
N ALA A 398 10.15 -22.72 2.74
CA ALA A 398 9.48 -23.70 1.89
C ALA A 398 7.97 -23.77 2.18
N MET A 399 7.15 -23.61 1.14
CA MET A 399 5.72 -23.88 1.28
C MET A 399 5.47 -25.39 1.44
N ARG A 400 4.25 -25.79 1.80
CA ARG A 400 3.88 -27.21 1.96
C ARG A 400 4.29 -28.04 0.75
N ASN A 401 5.12 -29.05 1.02
CA ASN A 401 5.73 -29.93 0.04
C ASN A 401 5.94 -31.34 0.64
N THR A 402 6.47 -32.28 -0.14
CA THR A 402 6.65 -33.67 0.31
C THR A 402 7.61 -33.84 1.49
N ALA A 403 8.45 -32.85 1.82
CA ALA A 403 9.37 -32.84 2.97
C ALA A 403 8.90 -31.95 4.14
N TYR A 404 7.71 -31.34 4.05
CA TYR A 404 7.25 -30.32 5.00
C TYR A 404 7.17 -30.79 6.45
N GLU A 405 6.74 -32.03 6.67
CA GLU A 405 6.65 -32.62 8.01
C GLU A 405 8.03 -32.76 8.68
N LEU A 406 9.04 -33.13 7.89
CA LEU A 406 10.42 -33.22 8.36
C LEU A 406 10.99 -31.84 8.69
N LEU A 407 10.73 -30.83 7.84
CA LEU A 407 11.17 -29.45 8.08
C LEU A 407 10.65 -28.91 9.42
N ASN A 408 9.40 -29.22 9.76
CA ASN A 408 8.77 -28.77 11.01
C ASN A 408 9.25 -29.51 12.27
N LEU A 409 10.14 -30.49 12.15
CA LEU A 409 10.88 -31.03 13.30
C LEU A 409 11.93 -30.03 13.80
N GLY A 410 12.38 -29.13 12.93
CA GLY A 410 13.40 -28.13 13.20
C GLY A 410 12.85 -26.72 13.39
N LYS A 411 13.71 -25.82 13.88
CA LYS A 411 13.42 -24.40 13.92
C LYS A 411 13.64 -23.80 12.53
N ARG A 412 12.55 -23.49 11.83
CA ARG A 412 12.59 -23.01 10.44
C ARG A 412 13.27 -21.65 10.28
N ARG A 413 14.19 -21.54 9.32
CA ARG A 413 15.02 -20.33 9.07
C ARG A 413 15.32 -20.16 7.58
N ASN A 414 15.27 -18.92 7.10
CA ASN A 414 15.72 -18.60 5.75
C ASN A 414 17.24 -18.79 5.65
N LEU A 415 17.70 -19.18 4.47
CA LEU A 415 19.10 -19.27 4.12
C LEU A 415 19.64 -17.87 3.80
N PHE A 416 20.82 -17.52 4.32
CA PHE A 416 21.56 -16.33 3.91
C PHE A 416 23.06 -16.54 4.13
N MET A 417 23.83 -16.55 3.05
CA MET A 417 25.28 -16.71 3.04
C MET A 417 25.91 -15.70 2.09
N ILE A 418 27.04 -15.12 2.50
CA ILE A 418 27.86 -14.23 1.66
C ILE A 418 29.21 -14.90 1.45
N PHE A 419 29.54 -15.20 0.19
CA PHE A 419 30.83 -15.72 -0.24
C PHE A 419 31.68 -14.56 -0.78
N ASP A 420 32.87 -14.40 -0.22
CA ASP A 420 33.83 -13.38 -0.63
C ASP A 420 35.24 -13.98 -0.55
N PRO A 421 36.01 -14.02 -1.66
CA PRO A 421 37.36 -14.59 -1.68
C PRO A 421 38.33 -13.87 -0.74
N GLN A 422 38.05 -12.62 -0.36
CA GLN A 422 38.89 -11.86 0.57
C GLN A 422 38.69 -12.29 2.04
N LEU A 423 37.69 -13.11 2.34
CA LEU A 423 37.50 -13.66 3.68
C LEU A 423 38.60 -14.67 4.00
N LYS A 424 39.31 -14.43 5.11
CA LYS A 424 40.36 -15.35 5.58
C LYS A 424 39.80 -16.68 6.08
N ASN A 425 38.65 -16.62 6.77
CA ASN A 425 38.01 -17.77 7.39
C ASN A 425 36.50 -17.69 7.18
N SER A 426 35.86 -18.85 7.06
CA SER A 426 34.40 -18.91 7.12
C SER A 426 33.93 -18.69 8.57
N LYS A 427 32.82 -17.97 8.74
CA LYS A 427 32.25 -17.67 10.05
C LYS A 427 30.73 -17.80 10.03
N GLU A 428 30.17 -18.31 11.12
CA GLU A 428 28.72 -18.25 11.36
C GLU A 428 28.35 -17.04 12.25
N ILE A 429 27.26 -16.35 11.92
CA ILE A 429 26.67 -15.26 12.69
C ILE A 429 25.23 -15.63 13.06
N ASN A 430 24.99 -15.86 14.35
CA ASN A 430 23.68 -16.23 14.90
C ASN A 430 22.89 -15.01 15.43
N ARG A 431 22.99 -13.86 14.74
CA ARG A 431 22.21 -12.66 15.08
C ARG A 431 20.79 -12.78 14.52
N LEU A 432 19.80 -12.28 15.26
CA LEU A 432 18.43 -12.21 14.75
C LEU A 432 18.37 -11.21 13.60
N GLY A 433 17.85 -11.66 12.46
CA GLY A 433 17.54 -10.81 11.32
C GLY A 433 16.38 -11.40 10.51
N SER A 434 16.04 -10.77 9.41
CA SER A 434 15.04 -11.21 8.43
C SER A 434 15.51 -10.92 7.01
N THR A 435 14.67 -11.23 6.02
CA THR A 435 14.93 -10.85 4.63
C THR A 435 15.09 -9.34 4.46
N LEU A 436 14.44 -8.50 5.29
CA LEU A 436 14.59 -7.04 5.24
C LEU A 436 16.04 -6.57 5.43
N ASP A 437 16.84 -7.33 6.17
CA ASP A 437 18.18 -6.96 6.61
C ASP A 437 19.28 -7.33 5.61
N ILE A 438 18.94 -8.02 4.51
CA ILE A 438 19.92 -8.61 3.60
C ILE A 438 20.71 -7.56 2.83
N SER A 439 20.03 -6.63 2.13
CA SER A 439 20.73 -5.57 1.39
C SER A 439 21.70 -4.76 2.24
N PRO A 440 21.30 -4.14 3.38
CA PRO A 440 22.23 -3.33 4.17
C PRO A 440 23.42 -4.16 4.70
N THR A 441 23.22 -5.47 4.94
CA THR A 441 24.30 -6.39 5.34
C THR A 441 25.26 -6.73 4.20
N VAL A 442 24.81 -6.70 2.93
CA VAL A 442 25.62 -7.01 1.74
C VAL A 442 26.50 -5.82 1.33
N LEU A 443 26.02 -4.57 1.47
CA LEU A 443 26.71 -3.36 1.01
C LEU A 443 28.20 -3.27 1.42
N PRO A 444 28.60 -3.60 2.67
CA PRO A 444 30.01 -3.56 3.09
C PRO A 444 30.96 -4.46 2.29
N PHE A 445 30.46 -5.56 1.73
CA PHE A 445 31.27 -6.51 0.97
C PHE A 445 31.56 -6.04 -0.45
N ILE A 446 30.67 -5.23 -1.03
CA ILE A 446 30.78 -4.74 -2.40
C ILE A 446 31.32 -3.31 -2.50
N GLY A 447 31.82 -2.75 -1.40
CA GLY A 447 32.52 -1.46 -1.38
C GLY A 447 31.67 -0.27 -0.95
N PHE A 448 30.52 -0.51 -0.30
CA PHE A 448 29.63 0.55 0.14
C PHE A 448 29.26 0.46 1.62
N LYS A 449 28.64 1.52 2.13
CA LYS A 449 27.87 1.57 3.37
C LYS A 449 26.56 2.28 3.05
N GLY A 450 25.49 1.94 3.74
CA GLY A 450 24.23 2.63 3.54
C GLY A 450 23.06 1.91 4.20
N ASP A 451 21.94 2.59 4.16
CA ASP A 451 20.67 2.16 4.72
C ASP A 451 19.73 1.73 3.59
N VAL A 452 18.83 0.79 3.90
CA VAL A 452 17.80 0.32 2.96
C VAL A 452 16.51 0.05 3.74
N GLY A 453 15.64 1.06 3.81
CA GLY A 453 14.30 0.96 4.36
C GLY A 453 14.26 0.55 5.83
N LEU A 454 13.53 -0.51 6.15
CA LEU A 454 13.41 -1.07 7.50
C LEU A 454 14.54 -2.05 7.84
N GLY A 455 15.42 -2.39 6.89
CA GLY A 455 16.53 -3.31 7.12
C GLY A 455 17.59 -2.74 8.05
N ARG A 456 18.35 -3.63 8.70
CA ARG A 456 19.52 -3.30 9.53
C ARG A 456 20.72 -4.13 9.14
N ASP A 457 21.91 -3.51 9.13
CA ASP A 457 23.16 -4.23 8.89
C ASP A 457 23.42 -5.23 10.05
N LEU A 458 23.35 -6.52 9.75
CA LEU A 458 23.57 -7.60 10.71
C LEU A 458 25.03 -7.73 11.14
N LEU A 459 25.96 -6.98 10.56
CA LEU A 459 27.35 -6.86 11.01
C LEU A 459 27.55 -5.72 12.02
N ASP A 460 26.67 -4.70 12.05
CA ASP A 460 26.80 -3.57 12.94
C ASP A 460 26.46 -3.96 14.39
N THR A 461 27.43 -3.87 15.29
CA THR A 461 27.26 -4.21 16.71
C THR A 461 26.31 -3.28 17.46
N LYS A 462 25.94 -2.13 16.90
CA LYS A 462 24.96 -1.19 17.47
C LYS A 462 23.52 -1.63 17.27
N VAL A 463 23.23 -2.43 16.24
CA VAL A 463 21.88 -2.94 15.95
C VAL A 463 21.46 -3.91 17.05
N LYS A 464 20.39 -3.57 17.77
CA LYS A 464 19.87 -4.38 18.89
C LYS A 464 18.80 -5.34 18.39
N ASN A 465 18.80 -6.56 18.93
CA ASN A 465 17.76 -7.55 18.63
C ASN A 465 16.34 -7.05 18.93
N ASP A 466 16.16 -6.17 19.91
CA ASP A 466 14.83 -5.66 20.28
C ASP A 466 14.30 -4.65 19.27
N GLU A 467 15.17 -3.89 18.59
CA GLU A 467 14.79 -3.03 17.48
C GLU A 467 14.27 -3.88 16.30
N VAL A 468 15.03 -4.91 15.91
CA VAL A 468 14.64 -5.85 14.85
C VAL A 468 13.30 -6.53 15.17
N LYS A 469 13.10 -6.99 16.41
CA LYS A 469 11.81 -7.56 16.85
C LYS A 469 10.66 -6.55 16.79
N LEU A 470 10.92 -5.29 17.15
CA LEU A 470 9.91 -4.24 17.12
C LEU A 470 9.44 -3.98 15.70
N ILE A 471 10.38 -3.88 14.74
CA ILE A 471 10.07 -3.74 13.31
C ILE A 471 9.22 -4.92 12.84
N HIS A 472 9.66 -6.15 13.09
CA HIS A 472 8.93 -7.36 12.65
C HIS A 472 7.49 -7.42 13.19
N LYS A 473 7.28 -7.02 14.44
CA LYS A 473 5.96 -7.04 15.10
C LYS A 473 4.99 -6.02 14.50
N ASN A 474 5.48 -4.92 13.94
CA ASN A 474 4.66 -3.80 13.49
C ASN A 474 4.34 -3.79 11.99
N LEU A 475 4.92 -4.69 11.18
CA LEU A 475 4.72 -4.75 9.72
C LEU A 475 3.24 -4.76 9.30
N LYS A 476 2.37 -5.51 10.00
CA LYS A 476 0.91 -5.52 9.73
C LYS A 476 0.25 -4.17 10.01
N GLY A 477 0.70 -3.48 11.05
CA GLY A 477 0.18 -2.17 11.45
C GLY A 477 0.55 -1.05 10.47
N TRP A 478 1.66 -1.19 9.73
CA TRP A 478 2.16 -0.21 8.76
C TRP A 478 1.64 -0.44 7.33
N ARG A 479 0.51 -1.13 7.18
CA ARG A 479 -0.11 -1.43 5.88
C ARG A 479 -0.32 -0.17 5.02
N LYS A 480 -0.79 0.92 5.61
CA LYS A 480 -1.06 2.18 4.91
C LYS A 480 0.23 2.80 4.36
N ASP A 481 1.28 2.81 5.17
CA ASP A 481 2.59 3.36 4.81
C ASP A 481 3.24 2.54 3.70
N ALA A 482 3.21 1.21 3.82
CA ALA A 482 3.72 0.32 2.78
C ALA A 482 2.97 0.46 1.44
N LEU A 483 1.64 0.66 1.48
CA LEU A 483 0.85 0.90 0.27
C LEU A 483 1.21 2.23 -0.43
N ALA A 484 1.75 3.20 0.28
CA ALA A 484 2.15 4.48 -0.30
C ALA A 484 3.31 4.33 -1.31
N PHE A 485 4.11 3.26 -1.21
CA PHE A 485 5.21 2.99 -2.15
C PHE A 485 4.75 2.69 -3.58
N TRP A 486 3.50 2.27 -3.78
CA TRP A 486 2.93 2.05 -5.12
C TRP A 486 2.63 3.35 -5.88
N GLU A 487 2.49 4.47 -5.16
CA GLU A 487 2.11 5.79 -5.71
C GLU A 487 0.95 5.68 -6.71
N PHE A 488 -0.23 5.26 -6.29
CA PHE A 488 -1.37 5.23 -7.21
C PHE A 488 -1.67 6.64 -7.76
N PRO A 489 -1.97 6.78 -9.06
CA PRO A 489 -2.18 8.10 -9.67
C PRO A 489 -3.42 8.78 -9.09
N ARG A 490 -3.46 10.10 -9.18
CA ARG A 490 -4.70 10.87 -9.08
C ARG A 490 -5.31 10.97 -10.47
N ILE A 491 -6.62 11.20 -10.56
CA ILE A 491 -7.27 11.57 -11.83
C ILE A 491 -7.36 13.10 -11.86
N ASP A 492 -6.42 13.75 -12.53
CA ASP A 492 -6.34 15.20 -12.64
C ASP A 492 -7.04 15.71 -13.90
N GLU A 493 -6.83 15.06 -15.06
CA GLU A 493 -7.42 15.48 -16.33
C GLU A 493 -8.44 14.47 -16.88
N PHE A 494 -8.07 13.19 -17.00
CA PHE A 494 -8.90 12.19 -17.65
C PHE A 494 -8.57 10.73 -17.30
N ILE A 495 -9.56 9.87 -17.59
CA ILE A 495 -9.39 8.43 -17.75
C ILE A 495 -9.66 8.06 -19.20
N LYS A 496 -8.79 7.26 -19.82
CA LYS A 496 -9.01 6.70 -21.17
C LYS A 496 -8.96 5.18 -21.11
N ILE A 497 -9.99 4.52 -21.62
CA ILE A 497 -10.02 3.07 -21.80
C ILE A 497 -9.63 2.78 -23.24
N ASP A 498 -8.51 2.10 -23.44
CA ASP A 498 -8.01 1.68 -24.74
C ASP A 498 -8.25 0.17 -24.94
N LEU A 499 -9.17 -0.16 -25.85
CA LEU A 499 -9.57 -1.54 -26.13
C LEU A 499 -8.54 -2.29 -26.97
N HIS A 500 -7.75 -1.58 -27.76
CA HIS A 500 -6.73 -2.20 -28.61
C HIS A 500 -5.53 -2.63 -27.76
N GLU A 501 -5.03 -1.74 -26.91
CA GLU A 501 -3.94 -2.04 -25.98
C GLU A 501 -4.41 -2.85 -24.76
N ARG A 502 -5.73 -2.92 -24.51
CA ARG A 502 -6.34 -3.47 -23.29
C ARG A 502 -5.79 -2.84 -22.02
N VAL A 503 -5.83 -1.51 -21.99
CA VAL A 503 -5.40 -0.72 -20.83
C VAL A 503 -6.44 0.33 -20.43
N VAL A 504 -6.41 0.71 -19.16
CA VAL A 504 -7.01 1.94 -18.65
C VAL A 504 -5.87 2.91 -18.34
N GLN A 505 -5.90 4.06 -19.00
CA GLN A 505 -4.98 5.15 -18.80
C GLN A 505 -5.60 6.16 -17.83
N ILE A 506 -4.86 6.55 -16.80
CA ILE A 506 -5.20 7.63 -15.86
C ILE A 506 -4.12 8.68 -16.05
N ASP A 507 -4.49 9.79 -16.69
CA ASP A 507 -3.57 10.83 -17.12
C ASP A 507 -2.36 10.24 -17.88
N GLU A 508 -1.18 10.21 -17.29
CA GLU A 508 0.05 9.71 -17.94
C GLU A 508 0.26 8.19 -17.79
N ARG A 509 -0.42 7.54 -16.83
CA ARG A 509 -0.15 6.15 -16.44
C ARG A 509 -1.13 5.16 -17.05
N LYS A 510 -0.65 3.98 -17.46
CA LYS A 510 -1.44 2.96 -18.16
C LYS A 510 -1.47 1.64 -17.39
N PHE A 511 -2.66 1.13 -17.08
CA PHE A 511 -2.84 -0.11 -16.31
C PHE A 511 -3.58 -1.15 -17.13
N ASN A 512 -3.20 -2.43 -17.03
CA ASN A 512 -3.86 -3.49 -17.80
C ASN A 512 -5.30 -3.72 -17.29
N ILE A 513 -6.24 -3.96 -18.21
CA ILE A 513 -7.60 -4.38 -17.85
C ILE A 513 -7.74 -5.92 -17.96
N PRO A 514 -8.52 -6.58 -17.08
CA PRO A 514 -9.57 -6.02 -16.23
C PRO A 514 -9.05 -5.30 -14.98
N ALA A 515 -9.68 -4.19 -14.63
CA ALA A 515 -9.30 -3.33 -13.51
C ALA A 515 -10.52 -2.77 -12.78
N LEU A 516 -10.44 -2.72 -11.45
CA LEU A 516 -11.34 -1.98 -10.58
C LEU A 516 -10.56 -0.79 -10.05
N LEU A 517 -10.87 0.38 -10.59
CA LEU A 517 -10.35 1.64 -10.12
C LEU A 517 -11.28 2.16 -9.03
N ARG A 518 -10.73 2.47 -7.86
CA ARG A 518 -11.44 3.15 -6.78
C ARG A 518 -10.84 4.53 -6.57
N PHE A 519 -11.67 5.48 -6.18
CA PHE A 519 -11.19 6.81 -5.85
C PHE A 519 -12.09 7.53 -4.85
N ASP A 520 -11.50 8.46 -4.10
CA ASP A 520 -12.20 9.34 -3.17
C ASP A 520 -12.71 10.62 -3.85
N ASP A 521 -13.35 11.51 -3.10
CA ASP A 521 -13.85 12.80 -3.60
C ASP A 521 -12.72 13.73 -4.11
N ALA A 522 -11.48 13.47 -3.69
CA ALA A 522 -10.29 14.15 -4.17
C ALA A 522 -9.68 13.49 -5.41
N PHE A 523 -10.31 12.43 -5.95
CA PHE A 523 -9.87 11.65 -7.10
C PHE A 523 -8.54 10.90 -6.88
N LYS A 524 -8.12 10.71 -5.62
CA LYS A 524 -6.97 9.86 -5.31
C LYS A 524 -7.36 8.41 -5.51
N THR A 525 -6.58 7.67 -6.31
CA THR A 525 -6.99 6.34 -6.73
C THR A 525 -6.37 5.21 -5.92
N THR A 526 -7.01 4.04 -5.99
CA THR A 526 -6.40 2.73 -5.74
C THR A 526 -6.85 1.78 -6.84
N LEU A 527 -5.95 0.90 -7.29
CA LEU A 527 -6.25 -0.07 -8.35
C LEU A 527 -6.30 -1.49 -7.81
N ILE A 528 -7.27 -2.26 -8.26
CA ILE A 528 -7.42 -3.68 -7.96
C ILE A 528 -7.57 -4.44 -9.28
N PHE A 529 -6.83 -5.54 -9.43
CA PHE A 529 -6.86 -6.37 -10.64
C PHE A 529 -7.27 -7.80 -10.34
N ASN A 530 -7.78 -8.48 -11.38
CA ASN A 530 -8.11 -9.91 -11.32
C ASN A 530 -7.93 -10.57 -12.69
N PHE A 531 -6.72 -11.07 -12.96
CA PHE A 531 -6.37 -11.69 -14.24
C PHE A 531 -6.69 -13.19 -14.33
N ASN A 532 -7.31 -13.79 -13.30
CA ASN A 532 -7.59 -15.22 -13.31
C ASN A 532 -8.76 -15.56 -14.26
N ARG A 533 -8.44 -16.13 -15.43
CA ARG A 533 -9.37 -16.52 -16.51
C ARG A 533 -10.04 -17.90 -16.35
N PHE A 534 -10.57 -18.25 -15.17
CA PHE A 534 -11.26 -19.54 -14.97
C PHE A 534 -12.65 -19.41 -14.33
N PRO A 535 -13.62 -20.30 -14.65
CA PRO A 535 -15.05 -19.95 -14.73
C PRO A 535 -15.83 -19.86 -13.41
N ARG A 536 -15.18 -19.79 -12.23
CA ARG A 536 -15.88 -19.71 -10.92
C ARG A 536 -15.17 -18.83 -9.87
N ASN A 537 -14.39 -17.84 -10.28
CA ASN A 537 -13.80 -16.87 -9.37
C ASN A 537 -14.74 -15.71 -9.08
N LYS A 538 -14.68 -15.12 -7.87
CA LYS A 538 -15.23 -13.78 -7.63
C LYS A 538 -14.66 -12.84 -8.68
N THR A 539 -15.56 -12.22 -9.43
CA THR A 539 -15.28 -11.19 -10.41
C THR A 539 -14.81 -9.91 -9.69
N LEU A 540 -14.22 -8.96 -10.41
CA LEU A 540 -13.97 -7.63 -9.84
C LEU A 540 -15.26 -6.97 -9.33
N PHE A 541 -16.42 -7.31 -9.91
CA PHE A 541 -17.72 -6.89 -9.41
C PHE A 541 -18.01 -7.47 -8.01
N ASP A 542 -17.72 -8.75 -7.78
CA ASP A 542 -17.92 -9.34 -6.45
C ASP A 542 -16.98 -8.73 -5.39
N ILE A 543 -15.79 -8.23 -5.79
CA ILE A 543 -14.89 -7.45 -4.90
C ILE A 543 -15.51 -6.11 -4.52
N LEU A 544 -16.09 -5.43 -5.51
CA LEU A 544 -16.74 -4.15 -5.31
C LEU A 544 -17.89 -4.25 -4.30
N GLU A 545 -18.70 -5.30 -4.36
CA GLU A 545 -19.85 -5.49 -3.46
C GLU A 545 -19.46 -5.89 -2.02
N ASP A 546 -18.39 -6.68 -1.89
CA ASP A 546 -17.85 -7.15 -0.60
C ASP A 546 -17.28 -6.02 0.28
N ASP A 547 -16.87 -4.91 -0.31
CA ASP A 547 -16.12 -3.87 0.40
C ASP A 547 -17.03 -2.97 1.23
N LYS A 548 -16.59 -2.62 2.44
CA LYS A 548 -17.29 -1.69 3.34
C LYS A 548 -16.96 -0.23 3.03
N ILE A 549 -15.97 0.04 2.19
CA ILE A 549 -15.50 1.39 1.86
C ILE A 549 -16.47 2.07 0.87
N THR A 550 -16.87 3.29 1.20
CA THR A 550 -17.80 4.15 0.43
C THR A 550 -17.07 4.96 -0.65
N SER A 551 -16.16 4.34 -1.41
CA SER A 551 -15.43 5.03 -2.50
C SER A 551 -16.20 4.98 -3.82
N HIS A 552 -16.00 5.99 -4.65
CA HIS A 552 -16.38 5.95 -6.07
C HIS A 552 -15.57 4.87 -6.79
N PHE A 553 -16.11 4.32 -7.88
CA PHE A 553 -15.39 3.33 -8.66
C PHE A 553 -15.64 3.44 -10.15
N LEU A 554 -14.65 3.01 -10.93
CA LEU A 554 -14.76 2.64 -12.33
C LEU A 554 -14.31 1.18 -12.47
N LEU A 555 -15.25 0.31 -12.80
CA LEU A 555 -15.02 -1.11 -13.03
C LEU A 555 -14.92 -1.37 -14.54
N ILE A 556 -13.85 -2.01 -15.00
CA ILE A 556 -13.62 -2.35 -16.41
C ILE A 556 -13.30 -3.84 -16.51
N ASP A 557 -14.15 -4.62 -17.18
CA ASP A 557 -13.98 -6.07 -17.30
C ASP A 557 -14.70 -6.59 -18.56
N ASP A 558 -14.63 -7.90 -18.79
CA ASP A 558 -15.42 -8.55 -19.83
C ASP A 558 -16.92 -8.49 -19.47
N CYS A 559 -17.77 -8.16 -20.45
CA CYS A 559 -19.21 -7.91 -20.21
C CYS A 559 -19.93 -9.10 -19.55
N ALA A 560 -19.52 -10.34 -19.86
CA ALA A 560 -20.04 -11.56 -19.23
C ALA A 560 -19.94 -11.56 -17.69
N LYS A 561 -18.92 -10.89 -17.13
CA LYS A 561 -18.72 -10.79 -15.68
C LYS A 561 -19.54 -9.65 -15.04
N MET A 562 -20.12 -8.76 -15.85
CA MET A 562 -20.93 -7.62 -15.42
C MET A 562 -22.44 -7.85 -15.58
N ASN A 563 -22.86 -9.01 -16.07
CA ASN A 563 -24.28 -9.34 -16.23
C ASN A 563 -25.11 -9.21 -14.94
N LYS A 564 -24.48 -9.34 -13.76
CA LYS A 564 -25.13 -9.12 -12.46
C LYS A 564 -25.52 -7.65 -12.22
N ILE A 565 -24.82 -6.71 -12.86
CA ILE A 565 -25.08 -5.27 -12.78
C ILE A 565 -26.21 -4.88 -13.73
N ASP A 566 -26.16 -5.40 -14.96
CA ASP A 566 -27.13 -5.09 -16.01
C ASP A 566 -27.08 -6.16 -17.11
N HIS A 567 -28.17 -6.90 -17.27
CA HIS A 567 -28.30 -7.93 -18.30
C HIS A 567 -28.21 -7.36 -19.74
N ASN A 568 -28.44 -6.05 -19.94
CA ASN A 568 -28.40 -5.43 -21.26
C ASN A 568 -26.98 -5.20 -21.78
N LEU A 569 -25.95 -5.35 -20.94
CA LEU A 569 -24.54 -5.29 -21.36
C LEU A 569 -24.15 -6.48 -22.25
N GLY A 570 -24.84 -7.62 -22.08
CA GLY A 570 -24.67 -8.86 -22.85
C GLY A 570 -23.36 -9.61 -22.58
N ASP A 571 -23.18 -10.76 -23.23
CA ASP A 571 -22.15 -11.73 -22.81
C ASP A 571 -20.78 -11.59 -23.48
N ARG A 572 -20.60 -10.64 -24.40
CA ARG A 572 -19.38 -10.51 -25.22
C ARG A 572 -18.91 -9.06 -25.29
N GLY A 573 -17.58 -8.90 -25.32
CA GLY A 573 -16.90 -7.61 -25.40
C GLY A 573 -16.38 -7.14 -24.04
N CYS A 574 -15.87 -5.91 -24.01
CA CYS A 574 -15.44 -5.24 -22.79
C CYS A 574 -16.52 -4.23 -22.36
N CYS A 575 -16.77 -4.15 -21.07
CA CYS A 575 -17.73 -3.24 -20.49
C CYS A 575 -17.08 -2.41 -19.39
N ALA A 576 -17.63 -1.22 -19.15
CA ALA A 576 -17.23 -0.34 -18.05
C ALA A 576 -18.45 0.10 -17.24
N VAL A 577 -18.29 0.23 -15.93
CA VAL A 577 -19.33 0.73 -15.02
C VAL A 577 -18.72 1.74 -14.07
N LEU A 578 -19.28 2.94 -14.04
CA LEU A 578 -18.93 4.01 -13.09
C LEU A 578 -20.07 4.17 -12.08
N GLY A 579 -19.73 4.30 -10.81
CA GLY A 579 -20.72 4.56 -9.78
C GLY A 579 -20.18 4.62 -8.36
N THR A 580 -21.10 4.47 -7.42
CA THR A 580 -20.85 4.32 -5.98
C THR A 580 -21.42 3.00 -5.50
N ARG A 581 -21.04 2.54 -4.31
CA ARG A 581 -21.49 1.25 -3.80
C ARG A 581 -23.02 1.12 -3.85
N GLY A 582 -23.51 0.07 -4.51
CA GLY A 582 -24.95 -0.18 -4.69
C GLY A 582 -25.65 0.75 -5.70
N ASN A 583 -24.95 1.67 -6.34
CA ASN A 583 -25.50 2.62 -7.30
C ASN A 583 -24.63 2.73 -8.57
N TYR A 584 -25.05 2.04 -9.63
CA TYR A 584 -24.34 1.94 -10.91
C TYR A 584 -24.81 3.05 -11.87
N LEU A 585 -24.22 4.23 -11.74
CA LEU A 585 -24.68 5.48 -12.37
C LEU A 585 -24.51 5.50 -13.89
N LYS A 586 -23.37 5.03 -14.41
CA LYS A 586 -23.10 4.94 -15.85
C LYS A 586 -22.57 3.58 -16.20
N LYS A 587 -23.01 3.06 -17.36
CA LYS A 587 -22.68 1.73 -17.85
C LYS A 587 -22.41 1.83 -19.34
N TRP A 588 -21.31 1.25 -19.79
CA TRP A 588 -20.91 1.25 -21.18
C TRP A 588 -20.59 -0.15 -21.65
N LYS A 589 -21.16 -0.54 -22.80
CA LYS A 589 -20.64 -1.63 -23.61
C LYS A 589 -19.65 -1.04 -24.61
N LEU A 590 -18.36 -1.27 -24.36
CA LEU A 590 -17.28 -0.61 -25.09
C LEU A 590 -17.16 -1.23 -26.49
N ARG A 591 -17.39 -0.42 -27.52
CA ARG A 591 -17.15 -0.78 -28.94
C ARG A 591 -15.93 -0.08 -29.52
N GLU A 592 -15.53 1.02 -28.90
CA GLU A 592 -14.40 1.86 -29.25
C GLU A 592 -13.76 2.38 -27.97
N ASN A 593 -12.61 3.04 -28.11
CA ASN A 593 -11.91 3.67 -26.99
C ASN A 593 -12.79 4.79 -26.40
N ILE A 594 -12.87 4.85 -25.06
CA ILE A 594 -13.59 5.92 -24.36
C ILE A 594 -12.59 6.78 -23.62
N LYS A 595 -12.79 8.10 -23.65
CA LYS A 595 -12.07 9.05 -22.79
C LYS A 595 -13.12 9.80 -21.96
N LEU A 596 -12.98 9.73 -20.63
CA LEU A 596 -13.79 10.45 -19.65
C LEU A 596 -12.89 11.49 -18.99
N SER A 597 -13.21 12.77 -19.15
CA SER A 597 -12.54 13.83 -18.39
C SER A 597 -12.89 13.75 -16.90
N ALA A 598 -12.04 14.29 -16.04
CA ALA A 598 -12.31 14.40 -14.60
C ALA A 598 -13.63 15.14 -14.33
N HIS A 599 -13.99 16.12 -15.17
CA HIS A 599 -15.26 16.84 -15.08
C HIS A 599 -16.45 15.93 -15.38
N GLU A 600 -16.42 15.17 -16.49
CA GLU A 600 -17.50 14.23 -16.82
C GLU A 600 -17.69 13.15 -15.76
N ILE A 601 -16.61 12.72 -15.10
CA ILE A 601 -16.67 11.78 -13.98
C ILE A 601 -17.33 12.44 -12.77
N ARG A 602 -16.98 13.70 -12.42
CA ARG A 602 -17.62 14.47 -11.34
C ARG A 602 -19.11 14.64 -11.58
N ASP A 603 -19.48 15.08 -12.78
CA ASP A 603 -20.88 15.33 -13.16
C ASP A 603 -21.69 14.03 -13.10
N ALA A 604 -21.12 12.92 -13.62
CA ALA A 604 -21.76 11.61 -13.57
C ALA A 604 -21.97 11.11 -12.14
N LEU A 605 -21.08 11.46 -11.21
CA LEU A 605 -21.16 11.14 -9.78
C LEU A 605 -21.98 12.17 -8.98
N GLN A 606 -22.48 13.23 -9.63
CA GLN A 606 -23.15 14.37 -8.97
C GLN A 606 -22.29 15.01 -7.87
N LEU A 607 -20.97 14.96 -8.05
CA LEU A 607 -20.02 15.71 -7.24
C LEU A 607 -20.08 17.15 -7.73
N GLY A 608 -20.78 18.04 -7.01
CA GLY A 608 -20.81 19.47 -7.32
C GLY A 608 -19.40 20.11 -7.27
N SER A 609 -19.29 21.44 -7.22
CA SER A 609 -17.96 22.07 -7.10
C SER A 609 -17.19 21.62 -5.83
N ASN A 610 -17.82 20.95 -4.87
CA ASN A 610 -17.25 20.51 -3.59
C ASN A 610 -16.64 21.69 -2.79
N PHE A 611 -16.97 22.93 -3.14
CA PHE A 611 -16.57 24.11 -2.38
C PHE A 611 -17.42 24.18 -1.11
N LYS A 612 -16.84 23.77 0.03
CA LYS A 612 -17.50 23.86 1.34
C LYS A 612 -17.74 25.32 1.67
N VAL A 613 -19.00 25.74 1.70
CA VAL A 613 -19.40 27.10 2.05
C VAL A 613 -19.37 27.24 3.57
N GLN A 614 -18.72 28.30 4.06
CA GLN A 614 -18.66 28.70 5.46
C GLN A 614 -18.75 30.23 5.55
N ARG A 615 -19.27 30.74 6.68
CA ARG A 615 -19.30 32.18 6.96
C ARG A 615 -17.89 32.72 7.06
N VAL A 616 -17.63 33.85 6.40
CA VAL A 616 -16.29 34.42 6.30
C VAL A 616 -16.16 35.62 7.23
N ALA A 617 -15.18 35.55 8.14
CA ALA A 617 -14.75 36.69 8.94
C ALA A 617 -13.96 37.64 8.04
N HIS A 618 -14.55 38.79 7.75
CA HIS A 618 -14.00 39.79 6.86
C HIS A 618 -12.89 40.60 7.55
N ALA A 619 -11.73 40.75 6.89
CA ALA A 619 -10.51 41.34 7.42
C ALA A 619 -10.13 40.82 8.83
N GLY A 620 -10.33 39.52 9.06
CA GLY A 620 -10.10 38.82 10.33
C GLY A 620 -11.22 38.94 11.38
N GLY A 621 -12.33 39.60 11.05
CA GLY A 621 -13.48 39.83 11.94
C GLY A 621 -13.31 41.04 12.87
N ALA A 622 -14.37 41.36 13.62
CA ALA A 622 -14.40 42.47 14.55
C ALA A 622 -13.85 42.10 15.93
N ILE A 623 -13.29 43.08 16.63
CA ILE A 623 -12.89 42.98 18.04
C ILE A 623 -13.05 44.36 18.69
N ASP A 624 -13.64 44.40 19.89
CA ASP A 624 -13.90 45.64 20.65
C ASP A 624 -14.51 46.78 19.79
N ASP A 625 -15.55 46.45 19.01
CA ASP A 625 -16.25 47.32 18.05
C ASP A 625 -15.42 47.88 16.88
N ARG A 626 -14.22 47.34 16.65
CA ARG A 626 -13.34 47.73 15.54
C ARG A 626 -13.32 46.64 14.46
N THR A 627 -13.42 47.08 13.21
CA THR A 627 -13.38 46.23 12.01
C THR A 627 -12.15 46.57 11.16
N TYR A 628 -11.86 45.77 10.12
CA TYR A 628 -10.69 45.96 9.25
C TYR A 628 -9.37 46.07 10.02
N THR A 629 -9.19 45.15 10.98
CA THR A 629 -7.98 45.13 11.82
C THR A 629 -6.88 44.28 11.20
N ASN A 630 -7.24 43.19 10.50
CA ASN A 630 -6.31 42.17 10.00
C ASN A 630 -5.35 41.68 11.11
N SER A 631 -5.80 41.74 12.37
CA SER A 631 -4.97 41.46 13.55
C SER A 631 -5.13 40.01 14.02
N LEU A 632 -4.04 39.41 14.50
CA LEU A 632 -4.10 38.05 15.07
C LEU A 632 -5.06 37.96 16.26
N LYS A 633 -5.19 39.02 17.06
CA LYS A 633 -6.12 39.03 18.20
C LYS A 633 -7.58 38.94 17.74
N ALA A 634 -7.95 39.64 16.67
CA ALA A 634 -9.29 39.53 16.08
C ALA A 634 -9.52 38.14 15.49
N ILE A 635 -8.55 37.61 14.75
CA ILE A 635 -8.62 36.26 14.15
C ILE A 635 -8.80 35.20 15.23
N ASP A 636 -7.96 35.20 16.26
CA ASP A 636 -7.99 34.23 17.36
C ASP A 636 -9.31 34.29 18.15
N ARG A 637 -9.82 35.50 18.40
CA ARG A 637 -11.11 35.70 19.06
C ARG A 637 -12.26 35.15 18.23
N ASN A 638 -12.32 35.52 16.95
CA ASN A 638 -13.39 35.08 16.05
C ASN A 638 -13.32 33.58 15.77
N PHE A 639 -12.12 32.98 15.75
CA PHE A 639 -11.96 31.53 15.69
C PHE A 639 -12.59 30.81 16.89
N LYS A 640 -12.37 31.34 18.10
CA LYS A 640 -13.03 30.82 19.32
C LYS A 640 -14.54 31.00 19.30
N ASP A 641 -15.02 32.05 18.64
CA ASP A 641 -16.44 32.34 18.47
C ASP A 641 -17.07 31.55 17.30
N GLY A 642 -16.30 30.65 16.64
CA GLY A 642 -16.80 29.63 15.71
C GLY A 642 -16.49 29.85 14.23
N PHE A 643 -15.79 30.93 13.87
CA PHE A 643 -15.37 31.15 12.49
C PHE A 643 -14.29 30.17 12.06
N LEU A 644 -14.42 29.64 10.85
CA LEU A 644 -13.42 28.78 10.22
C LEU A 644 -12.74 29.45 9.04
N TYR A 645 -13.40 30.39 8.35
CA TYR A 645 -12.88 31.04 7.15
C TYR A 645 -12.58 32.50 7.48
N PHE A 646 -11.35 32.93 7.21
CA PHE A 646 -10.86 34.27 7.48
C PHE A 646 -10.35 34.88 6.19
N GLU A 647 -11.00 35.96 5.75
CA GLU A 647 -10.47 36.79 4.68
C GLU A 647 -9.52 37.82 5.29
N ILE A 648 -8.32 37.93 4.71
CA ILE A 648 -7.25 38.79 5.18
C ILE A 648 -6.68 39.59 4.01
N ASP A 649 -6.55 40.89 4.23
CA ASP A 649 -5.91 41.79 3.28
C ASP A 649 -4.38 41.64 3.32
N PHE A 650 -3.75 41.56 2.15
CA PHE A 650 -2.29 41.54 2.02
C PHE A 650 -1.77 42.71 1.18
N SER A 651 -0.66 43.29 1.61
CA SER A 651 0.10 44.28 0.85
C SER A 651 1.59 43.96 0.86
N PHE A 652 2.31 44.38 -0.18
CA PHE A 652 3.76 44.24 -0.26
C PHE A 652 4.50 45.42 0.39
N THR A 653 5.48 45.11 1.24
CA THR A 653 6.50 46.07 1.71
C THR A 653 7.46 46.46 0.57
N SER A 654 8.24 47.53 0.74
CA SER A 654 9.22 47.97 -0.27
C SER A 654 10.35 46.97 -0.53
N ASP A 655 10.54 46.01 0.38
CA ASP A 655 11.51 44.91 0.29
C ASP A 655 10.85 43.55 -0.02
N ASN A 656 9.67 43.56 -0.65
CA ASN A 656 8.94 42.40 -1.19
C ASN A 656 8.50 41.35 -0.15
N HIS A 657 8.18 41.76 1.07
CA HIS A 657 7.53 40.91 2.07
C HIS A 657 6.02 41.15 2.09
N LEU A 658 5.27 40.10 2.42
CA LEU A 658 3.82 40.20 2.62
C LEU A 658 3.50 40.57 4.07
N VAL A 659 2.62 41.54 4.23
CA VAL A 659 2.08 41.98 5.52
C VAL A 659 0.55 42.07 5.46
N CYS A 660 -0.11 41.77 6.58
CA CYS A 660 -1.56 41.66 6.68
C CYS A 660 -2.22 43.05 6.84
N VAL A 661 -2.22 43.86 5.78
CA VAL A 661 -2.85 45.20 5.76
C VAL A 661 -3.55 45.49 4.45
N HIS A 662 -4.68 46.22 4.54
CA HIS A 662 -5.41 46.72 3.38
C HIS A 662 -4.63 47.80 2.62
N ASP A 663 -4.08 48.80 3.31
CA ASP A 663 -3.22 49.82 2.71
C ASP A 663 -2.36 50.50 3.79
N PHE A 664 -1.15 50.93 3.40
CA PHE A 664 -0.20 51.55 4.33
C PHE A 664 -0.64 52.95 4.78
N GLU A 665 -1.40 53.68 3.96
CA GLU A 665 -1.84 55.03 4.29
C GLU A 665 -2.85 55.01 5.44
N GLY A 666 -3.91 54.22 5.33
CA GLY A 666 -4.90 53.97 6.36
C GLY A 666 -4.30 53.31 7.60
N TYR A 667 -3.34 52.40 7.44
CA TYR A 667 -2.60 51.82 8.56
C TYR A 667 -1.83 52.90 9.34
N TYR A 668 -1.05 53.74 8.66
CA TYR A 668 -0.29 54.81 9.32
C TYR A 668 -1.17 55.92 9.89
N GLN A 669 -2.29 56.24 9.25
CA GLN A 669 -3.30 57.16 9.81
C GLN A 669 -3.89 56.61 11.11
N LYS A 670 -4.26 55.32 11.15
CA LYS A 670 -4.75 54.65 12.38
C LYS A 670 -3.67 54.65 13.48
N ALA A 671 -2.41 54.50 13.11
CA ALA A 671 -1.25 54.55 14.01
C ALA A 671 -0.80 55.99 14.37
N LYS A 672 -1.44 57.04 13.82
CA LYS A 672 -1.08 58.46 13.99
C LYS A 672 0.36 58.80 13.56
N ILE A 673 0.88 58.13 12.55
CA ILE A 673 2.22 58.34 11.99
C ILE A 673 2.12 59.25 10.76
N VAL A 674 2.93 60.31 10.70
CA VAL A 674 2.91 61.32 9.62
C VAL A 674 4.26 61.34 8.89
N GLY A 675 4.25 61.29 7.55
CA GLY A 675 5.43 61.55 6.73
C GLY A 675 6.34 60.35 6.43
N ASN A 676 5.92 59.12 6.73
CA ASN A 676 6.70 57.91 6.40
C ASN A 676 6.72 57.60 4.90
N LYS A 677 7.81 56.98 4.45
CA LYS A 677 7.95 56.44 3.10
C LYS A 677 7.02 55.25 2.91
N MET A 678 6.28 55.21 1.80
CA MET A 678 5.34 54.12 1.49
C MET A 678 5.67 53.47 0.13
N PRO A 679 5.57 52.13 0.02
CA PRO A 679 5.41 51.17 1.12
C PRO A 679 6.67 51.14 2.03
N PRO A 680 6.54 50.81 3.33
CA PRO A 680 7.69 50.65 4.23
C PRO A 680 8.43 49.34 3.95
N SER A 681 9.68 49.20 4.41
CA SER A 681 10.36 47.90 4.50
C SER A 681 9.73 47.01 5.59
N LEU A 682 9.95 45.69 5.56
CA LEU A 682 9.47 44.80 6.62
C LEU A 682 10.00 45.21 7.99
N LYS A 683 11.25 45.68 8.05
CA LYS A 683 11.85 46.18 9.28
C LYS A 683 11.13 47.43 9.79
N GLU A 684 10.87 48.42 8.94
CA GLU A 684 10.14 49.64 9.33
C GLU A 684 8.68 49.35 9.69
N PHE A 685 8.03 48.44 8.94
CA PHE A 685 6.71 47.91 9.29
C PHE A 685 6.76 47.28 10.69
N ASN A 686 7.82 46.50 10.95
CA ASN A 686 8.09 45.81 12.21
C ASN A 686 8.61 46.70 13.36
N GLU A 687 9.05 47.93 13.11
CA GLU A 687 9.53 48.87 14.14
C GLU A 687 8.42 49.80 14.61
N VAL A 688 7.47 50.09 13.73
CA VAL A 688 6.19 50.71 14.09
C VAL A 688 5.39 49.80 15.06
N LEU A 689 5.76 48.53 15.16
CA LEU A 689 5.17 47.50 16.02
C LEU A 689 5.53 47.57 17.50
N ASP A 690 6.50 48.39 17.93
CA ASP A 690 7.01 48.36 19.31
C ASP A 690 6.17 49.17 20.32
N ASP A 691 5.08 49.83 19.87
CA ASP A 691 4.12 50.51 20.74
C ASP A 691 2.83 49.67 20.94
N SER A 692 2.58 49.34 22.20
CA SER A 692 1.66 48.32 22.74
C SER A 692 0.15 48.47 22.43
N SER A 693 -0.28 48.24 21.18
CA SER A 693 -1.71 48.11 20.87
C SER A 693 -2.12 46.69 20.43
N ASP A 694 -3.16 46.17 21.07
CA ASP A 694 -3.77 44.84 20.88
C ASP A 694 -4.45 44.61 19.52
N LEU A 695 -4.41 45.59 18.61
CA LEU A 695 -5.18 45.62 17.34
C LEU A 695 -4.26 45.69 16.11
N LYS A 696 -3.07 45.14 16.29
CA LYS A 696 -1.93 45.29 15.40
C LYS A 696 -2.00 44.31 14.23
N SER A 697 -1.89 44.85 13.02
CA SER A 697 -1.64 44.08 11.80
C SER A 697 -0.27 43.41 11.88
N VAL A 698 -0.17 42.19 11.34
CA VAL A 698 1.01 41.32 11.53
C VAL A 698 1.71 41.00 10.21
N SER A 699 2.90 40.42 10.29
CA SER A 699 3.56 39.87 9.10
C SER A 699 2.85 38.61 8.62
N PHE A 700 3.08 38.23 7.36
CA PHE A 700 2.57 36.97 6.85
C PHE A 700 3.11 35.76 7.63
N ASP A 701 4.37 35.79 8.07
CA ASP A 701 4.99 34.68 8.81
C ASP A 701 4.31 34.47 10.19
N ASP A 702 3.87 35.55 10.86
CA ASP A 702 3.09 35.46 12.11
C ASP A 702 1.71 34.79 11.87
N LEU A 703 1.06 35.12 10.75
CA LEU A 703 -0.21 34.51 10.36
C LEU A 703 -0.06 33.03 10.01
N VAL A 704 1.01 32.66 9.31
CA VAL A 704 1.33 31.25 9.02
C VAL A 704 1.51 30.48 10.32
N GLN A 705 2.28 31.01 11.29
CA GLN A 705 2.44 30.37 12.59
C GLN A 705 1.10 30.18 13.33
N TRP A 706 0.20 31.16 13.27
CA TRP A 706 -1.13 31.01 13.86
C TRP A 706 -1.97 29.95 13.14
N LEU A 707 -1.94 29.92 11.81
CA LEU A 707 -2.66 28.91 11.00
C LEU A 707 -2.13 27.49 11.27
N GLU A 708 -0.82 27.30 11.42
CA GLU A 708 -0.22 26.01 11.75
C GLU A 708 -0.67 25.48 13.11
N ASN A 709 -0.93 26.37 14.08
CA ASN A 709 -1.47 26.01 15.39
C ASN A 709 -2.99 25.77 15.39
N ASN A 710 -3.71 26.24 14.36
CA ASN A 710 -5.17 26.18 14.27
C ASN A 710 -5.60 25.48 12.97
N LEU A 711 -5.41 24.16 12.91
CA LEU A 711 -5.54 23.36 11.68
C LEU A 711 -6.91 23.42 10.99
N SER A 712 -7.99 23.74 11.72
CA SER A 712 -9.34 23.89 11.14
C SER A 712 -9.59 25.24 10.47
N ALA A 713 -8.74 26.25 10.70
CA ALA A 713 -8.86 27.55 10.08
C ALA A 713 -8.38 27.52 8.62
N THR A 714 -9.09 28.25 7.75
CA THR A 714 -8.81 28.44 6.33
C THR A 714 -8.61 29.92 6.05
N LEU A 715 -7.54 30.24 5.31
CA LEU A 715 -7.23 31.59 4.84
C LEU A 715 -7.90 31.86 3.49
N ILE A 716 -8.59 32.99 3.36
CA ILE A 716 -9.00 33.59 2.08
C ILE A 716 -8.12 34.82 1.85
N THR A 717 -7.49 34.94 0.69
CA THR A 717 -6.53 36.03 0.44
C THR A 717 -7.18 37.19 -0.28
N ASP A 718 -7.06 38.42 0.22
CA ASP A 718 -7.33 39.64 -0.54
C ASP A 718 -6.04 40.43 -0.75
N VAL A 719 -5.35 40.16 -1.86
CA VAL A 719 -4.06 40.80 -2.15
C VAL A 719 -4.27 42.14 -2.87
N LYS A 720 -3.68 43.20 -2.31
CA LYS A 720 -3.57 44.50 -2.95
C LYS A 720 -2.25 44.58 -3.73
N GLY A 721 -2.34 44.56 -5.05
CA GLY A 721 -1.19 44.61 -5.96
C GLY A 721 -1.02 43.32 -6.75
N ASP A 722 0.20 42.78 -6.80
CA ASP A 722 0.53 41.56 -7.56
C ASP A 722 0.02 40.29 -6.84
N ASN A 723 -1.23 39.94 -7.14
CA ASN A 723 -1.89 38.77 -6.57
C ASN A 723 -1.14 37.46 -6.86
N ILE A 724 -0.65 37.27 -8.09
CA ILE A 724 0.00 36.00 -8.48
C ILE A 724 1.35 35.85 -7.76
N GLN A 725 2.12 36.93 -7.65
CA GLN A 725 3.37 36.92 -6.87
C GLN A 725 3.13 36.59 -5.40
N ALA A 726 2.09 37.18 -4.80
CA ALA A 726 1.76 36.92 -3.40
C ALA A 726 1.36 35.46 -3.18
N LEU A 727 0.53 34.89 -4.05
CA LEU A 727 0.14 33.48 -3.99
C LEU A 727 1.35 32.55 -4.16
N LYS A 728 2.28 32.87 -5.06
CA LYS A 728 3.52 32.10 -5.16
C LYS A 728 4.30 32.10 -3.83
N LEU A 729 4.46 33.25 -3.19
CA LEU A 729 5.12 33.34 -1.88
C LEU A 729 4.39 32.56 -0.79
N ILE A 730 3.06 32.60 -0.78
CA ILE A 730 2.24 31.82 0.16
C ILE A 730 2.47 30.32 -0.05
N SER A 731 2.46 29.85 -1.30
CA SER A 731 2.67 28.43 -1.65
C SER A 731 4.06 27.90 -1.27
N GLU A 732 5.07 28.78 -1.25
CA GLU A 732 6.45 28.42 -0.89
C GLU A 732 6.67 28.36 0.64
N ARG A 733 5.84 29.05 1.42
CA ARG A 733 6.07 29.28 2.86
C ARG A 733 5.08 28.57 3.78
N MET A 734 3.90 28.16 3.29
CA MET A 734 2.87 27.52 4.11
C MET A 734 2.71 26.04 3.75
N GLN A 735 2.70 25.16 4.75
CA GLN A 735 2.39 23.74 4.55
C GLN A 735 0.89 23.52 4.31
N ASP A 736 0.53 22.55 3.45
CA ASP A 736 -0.87 22.23 3.10
C ASP A 736 -1.66 23.43 2.55
N TYR A 737 -0.96 24.38 1.92
CA TYR A 737 -1.57 25.59 1.34
C TYR A 737 -2.61 25.24 0.27
N GLU A 738 -2.44 24.11 -0.42
CA GLU A 738 -3.33 23.61 -1.47
C GLU A 738 -4.75 23.46 -0.95
N ASN A 739 -4.90 23.05 0.32
CA ASN A 739 -6.18 22.82 0.97
C ASN A 739 -6.56 23.91 1.96
N ARG A 740 -5.61 24.64 2.54
CA ARG A 740 -5.87 25.59 3.64
C ARG A 740 -5.94 27.05 3.23
N VAL A 741 -5.62 27.34 1.97
CA VAL A 741 -5.71 28.69 1.39
C VAL A 741 -6.69 28.67 0.23
N ILE A 742 -7.56 29.67 0.18
CA ILE A 742 -8.50 29.92 -0.90
C ILE A 742 -8.14 31.28 -1.52
N PRO A 743 -7.44 31.30 -2.66
CA PRO A 743 -7.12 32.54 -3.32
C PRO A 743 -8.37 33.26 -3.83
N GLN A 744 -8.45 34.57 -3.57
CA GLN A 744 -9.39 35.45 -4.25
C GLN A 744 -8.76 36.00 -5.53
N ILE A 745 -9.43 35.83 -6.67
CA ILE A 745 -9.00 36.39 -7.97
C ILE A 745 -9.96 37.47 -8.42
N TYR A 746 -9.44 38.50 -9.09
CA TYR A 746 -10.22 39.62 -9.62
C TYR A 746 -10.59 39.42 -11.10
N GLU A 747 -9.63 38.97 -11.90
CA GLU A 747 -9.82 38.67 -13.32
C GLU A 747 -9.95 37.14 -13.52
N PRO A 748 -10.92 36.68 -14.32
CA PRO A 748 -11.20 35.26 -14.50
C PRO A 748 -10.06 34.48 -15.17
N GLU A 749 -9.23 35.13 -16.00
CA GLU A 749 -8.08 34.53 -16.66
C GLU A 749 -7.04 33.99 -15.66
N ASN A 750 -6.96 34.63 -14.48
CA ASN A 750 -6.06 34.22 -13.40
C ASN A 750 -6.47 32.88 -12.77
N TYR A 751 -7.70 32.40 -13.00
CA TYR A 751 -8.16 31.12 -12.47
C TYR A 751 -7.21 29.99 -12.84
N SER A 752 -6.89 29.86 -14.14
CA SER A 752 -6.00 28.80 -14.63
C SER A 752 -4.58 28.91 -14.07
N VAL A 753 -4.09 30.12 -13.84
CA VAL A 753 -2.77 30.39 -13.27
C VAL A 753 -2.73 29.95 -11.81
N VAL A 754 -3.73 30.34 -11.02
CA VAL A 754 -3.86 29.95 -9.61
C VAL A 754 -4.01 28.44 -9.45
N LYS A 755 -4.80 27.78 -10.31
CA LYS A 755 -4.91 26.31 -10.31
C LYS A 755 -3.58 25.63 -10.61
N LYS A 756 -2.78 26.16 -11.54
CA LYS A 756 -1.42 25.65 -11.84
C LYS A 756 -0.42 25.83 -10.70
N LEU A 757 -0.65 26.81 -9.82
CA LEU A 757 0.14 26.99 -8.60
C LEU A 757 -0.20 25.97 -7.49
N GLY A 758 -1.17 25.07 -7.70
CA GLY A 758 -1.49 23.99 -6.75
C GLY A 758 -2.70 24.23 -5.85
N TYR A 759 -3.31 25.43 -5.88
CA TYR A 759 -4.47 25.72 -5.04
C TYR A 759 -5.70 24.91 -5.45
N ASN A 760 -6.32 24.19 -4.49
CA ASN A 760 -7.46 23.33 -4.79
C ASN A 760 -8.77 24.11 -4.93
N ARG A 761 -8.91 25.24 -4.22
CA ARG A 761 -10.15 26.03 -4.14
C ARG A 761 -9.87 27.50 -4.51
N VAL A 762 -10.80 28.15 -5.21
CA VAL A 762 -10.65 29.56 -5.64
C VAL A 762 -11.96 30.31 -5.40
N ILE A 763 -11.89 31.58 -4.99
CA ILE A 763 -13.03 32.50 -5.01
C ILE A 763 -12.79 33.54 -6.10
N TRP A 764 -13.72 33.67 -7.04
CA TRP A 764 -13.70 34.77 -8.01
C TRP A 764 -14.52 35.94 -7.48
N THR A 765 -13.88 37.10 -7.26
CA THR A 765 -14.57 38.33 -6.84
C THR A 765 -14.99 39.18 -8.02
N LEU A 766 -16.28 39.52 -8.05
CA LEU A 766 -16.87 40.38 -9.07
C LEU A 766 -16.73 41.88 -8.75
N TYR A 767 -16.06 42.24 -7.65
CA TYR A 767 -15.96 43.63 -7.19
C TYR A 767 -15.27 44.56 -8.21
N ARG A 768 -14.29 44.05 -8.96
CA ARG A 768 -13.52 44.81 -9.97
C ARG A 768 -13.79 44.37 -11.41
N TYR A 769 -14.57 43.31 -11.58
CA TYR A 769 -14.84 42.75 -12.90
C TYR A 769 -15.86 43.62 -13.66
N LYS A 770 -15.50 44.02 -14.89
CA LYS A 770 -16.30 44.93 -15.72
C LYS A 770 -17.21 44.23 -16.74
N GLY A 771 -17.17 42.90 -16.81
CA GLY A 771 -17.97 42.13 -17.75
C GLY A 771 -19.46 42.10 -17.40
N THR A 772 -20.26 41.69 -18.36
CA THR A 772 -21.72 41.56 -18.22
C THR A 772 -22.09 40.26 -17.47
N LYS A 773 -23.38 40.16 -17.07
CA LYS A 773 -23.94 38.91 -16.51
C LYS A 773 -23.67 37.69 -17.39
N ASN A 774 -23.79 37.84 -18.71
CA ASN A 774 -23.55 36.73 -19.65
C ASN A 774 -22.07 36.34 -19.70
N ASP A 775 -21.16 37.32 -19.59
CA ASP A 775 -19.73 37.03 -19.52
C ASP A 775 -19.38 36.25 -18.24
N ILE A 776 -20.01 36.61 -17.11
CA ILE A 776 -19.85 35.88 -15.84
C ILE A 776 -20.30 34.42 -16.01
N LEU A 777 -21.50 34.20 -16.53
CA LEU A 777 -22.03 32.84 -16.74
C LEU A 777 -21.16 32.03 -17.71
N LYS A 778 -20.56 32.68 -18.72
CA LYS A 778 -19.62 32.03 -19.63
C LYS A 778 -18.35 31.58 -18.89
N TRP A 779 -17.71 32.47 -18.13
CA TRP A 779 -16.49 32.14 -17.39
C TRP A 779 -16.71 31.05 -16.33
N VAL A 780 -17.85 31.12 -15.63
CA VAL A 780 -18.24 30.11 -14.65
C VAL A 780 -18.34 28.71 -15.30
N ASN A 781 -18.79 28.61 -16.55
CA ASN A 781 -18.79 27.35 -17.30
C ASN A 781 -17.39 26.88 -17.73
N GLU A 782 -16.40 27.77 -17.79
CA GLU A 782 -15.03 27.44 -18.18
C GLU A 782 -14.15 27.01 -17.00
N PHE A 783 -14.50 27.40 -15.76
CA PHE A 783 -13.75 27.08 -14.56
C PHE A 783 -13.83 25.58 -14.21
N LYS A 784 -12.67 24.98 -13.89
CA LYS A 784 -12.52 23.55 -13.60
C LYS A 784 -12.03 23.29 -12.18
N GLY A 785 -12.86 22.66 -11.36
CA GLY A 785 -12.56 22.31 -9.97
C GLY A 785 -13.38 23.11 -8.96
N PRO A 786 -13.07 23.02 -7.66
CA PRO A 786 -13.79 23.75 -6.63
C PRO A 786 -13.63 25.27 -6.72
N PHE A 787 -14.74 25.98 -6.86
CA PHE A 787 -14.75 27.43 -6.78
C PHE A 787 -16.09 27.99 -6.27
N ALA A 788 -16.04 29.25 -5.85
CA ALA A 788 -17.20 30.07 -5.52
C ALA A 788 -17.08 31.45 -6.17
N VAL A 789 -18.20 32.18 -6.26
CA VAL A 789 -18.25 33.54 -6.79
C VAL A 789 -18.69 34.50 -5.69
N THR A 790 -17.92 35.54 -5.42
CA THR A 790 -18.31 36.58 -4.47
C THR A 790 -18.63 37.89 -5.18
N MET A 791 -19.62 38.64 -4.68
CA MET A 791 -20.14 39.82 -5.38
C MET A 791 -20.59 40.95 -4.44
N PRO A 792 -20.59 42.21 -4.91
CA PRO A 792 -21.13 43.33 -4.14
C PRO A 792 -22.68 43.27 -4.02
N PRO A 793 -23.28 43.98 -3.05
CA PRO A 793 -24.71 43.86 -2.72
C PRO A 793 -25.64 44.23 -3.87
N ASN A 794 -25.24 45.16 -4.75
CA ASN A 794 -26.01 45.55 -5.93
C ASN A 794 -26.15 44.39 -6.93
N LEU A 795 -25.10 43.59 -7.13
CA LEU A 795 -25.14 42.39 -7.96
C LEU A 795 -25.87 41.24 -7.26
N ALA A 796 -25.69 41.09 -5.95
CA ALA A 796 -26.39 40.09 -5.15
C ALA A 796 -27.92 40.29 -5.15
N LYS A 797 -28.42 41.51 -5.36
CA LYS A 797 -29.87 41.80 -5.49
C LYS A 797 -30.45 41.52 -6.89
N THR A 798 -29.62 41.07 -7.84
CA THR A 798 -30.08 40.70 -9.20
C THR A 798 -30.53 39.23 -9.24
N ASP A 799 -30.87 38.73 -10.43
CA ASP A 799 -31.15 37.32 -10.68
C ASP A 799 -29.88 36.45 -10.81
N LEU A 800 -28.69 37.05 -10.85
CA LEU A 800 -27.42 36.34 -11.03
C LEU A 800 -27.17 35.25 -9.98
N PRO A 801 -27.34 35.47 -8.66
CA PRO A 801 -27.03 34.41 -7.69
C PRO A 801 -27.94 33.19 -7.82
N LYS A 802 -29.22 33.39 -8.20
CA LYS A 802 -30.14 32.28 -8.48
C LYS A 802 -29.69 31.46 -9.69
N LEU A 803 -29.26 32.12 -10.76
CA LEU A 803 -28.72 31.45 -11.94
C LEU A 803 -27.44 30.66 -11.60
N LEU A 804 -26.55 31.22 -10.76
CA LEU A 804 -25.36 30.52 -10.29
C LEU A 804 -25.71 29.33 -9.38
N ALA A 805 -26.72 29.47 -8.52
CA ALA A 805 -27.21 28.38 -7.67
C ALA A 805 -27.82 27.23 -8.49
N GLU A 806 -28.56 27.52 -9.58
CA GLU A 806 -29.05 26.51 -10.53
C GLU A 806 -27.91 25.73 -11.19
N MET A 807 -26.75 26.35 -11.36
CA MET A 807 -25.51 25.73 -11.85
C MET A 807 -24.70 25.05 -10.73
N ASN A 808 -25.24 24.94 -9.51
CA ASN A 808 -24.55 24.44 -8.31
C ASN A 808 -23.25 25.17 -7.98
N ILE A 809 -23.19 26.48 -8.28
CA ILE A 809 -22.05 27.34 -7.98
C ILE A 809 -22.34 28.13 -6.71
N PRO A 810 -21.57 27.91 -5.62
CA PRO A 810 -21.79 28.64 -4.39
C PRO A 810 -21.41 30.10 -4.55
N THR A 811 -22.17 30.96 -3.87
CA THR A 811 -22.01 32.40 -3.97
C THR A 811 -21.89 33.07 -2.61
N TYR A 812 -21.17 34.19 -2.59
CA TYR A 812 -20.99 35.05 -1.43
C TYR A 812 -21.37 36.51 -1.73
N VAL A 813 -21.69 37.26 -0.67
CA VAL A 813 -21.87 38.72 -0.73
C VAL A 813 -21.04 39.43 0.34
N HIS A 814 -20.42 40.56 -0.03
CA HIS A 814 -19.67 41.44 0.87
C HIS A 814 -20.42 42.75 1.12
N THR A 815 -20.35 43.40 2.29
CA THR A 815 -20.15 42.83 3.62
C THR A 815 -21.47 43.04 4.34
N VAL A 816 -21.97 42.02 5.03
CA VAL A 816 -23.30 42.02 5.63
C VAL A 816 -23.15 41.86 7.14
N ASN A 817 -23.66 42.83 7.90
CA ASN A 817 -23.46 42.92 9.36
C ASN A 817 -24.79 42.94 10.15
N THR A 818 -25.92 42.70 9.47
CA THR A 818 -27.22 42.56 10.13
C THR A 818 -27.88 41.23 9.75
N GLU A 819 -28.47 40.54 10.73
CA GLU A 819 -29.09 39.23 10.50
C GLU A 819 -30.24 39.32 9.48
N ILE A 820 -31.00 40.44 9.49
CA ILE A 820 -32.09 40.69 8.54
C ILE A 820 -31.58 40.72 7.10
N GLU A 821 -30.47 41.43 6.83
CA GLU A 821 -29.89 41.46 5.49
C GLU A 821 -29.30 40.10 5.11
N ALA A 822 -28.66 39.40 6.04
CA ALA A 822 -28.11 38.06 5.81
C ALA A 822 -29.21 37.07 5.39
N GLU A 823 -30.32 37.04 6.14
CA GLU A 823 -31.49 36.22 5.82
C GLU A 823 -32.12 36.61 4.48
N GLN A 824 -32.17 37.90 4.17
CA GLN A 824 -32.68 38.38 2.89
C GLN A 824 -31.83 37.89 1.72
N PHE A 825 -30.50 38.02 1.80
CA PHE A 825 -29.58 37.56 0.76
C PHE A 825 -29.61 36.04 0.59
N MET A 826 -29.52 35.30 1.69
CA MET A 826 -29.46 33.84 1.64
C MET A 826 -30.80 33.21 1.25
N GLY A 827 -31.91 33.75 1.75
CA GLY A 827 -33.25 33.22 1.49
C GLY A 827 -33.85 33.70 0.16
N SER A 828 -33.89 35.03 -0.06
CA SER A 828 -34.66 35.60 -1.17
C SER A 828 -33.85 35.74 -2.47
N TYR A 829 -32.54 35.97 -2.35
CA TYR A 829 -31.66 36.22 -3.49
C TYR A 829 -30.82 35.02 -3.91
N GLY A 830 -30.76 33.94 -3.10
CA GLY A 830 -30.06 32.71 -3.45
C GLY A 830 -28.55 32.76 -3.20
N ILE A 831 -28.09 33.67 -2.34
CA ILE A 831 -26.69 33.70 -1.89
C ILE A 831 -26.42 32.50 -0.97
N SER A 832 -25.28 31.84 -1.12
CA SER A 832 -24.96 30.66 -0.29
C SER A 832 -24.55 31.04 1.12
N GLU A 833 -23.72 32.08 1.29
CA GLU A 833 -23.29 32.59 2.61
C GLU A 833 -22.69 34.01 2.49
N ILE A 834 -22.31 34.65 3.59
CA ILE A 834 -21.87 36.06 3.60
C ILE A 834 -20.43 36.25 4.09
N TYR A 835 -19.84 37.37 3.70
CA TYR A 835 -18.73 38.00 4.42
C TYR A 835 -19.32 38.95 5.45
N THR A 836 -18.81 38.90 6.68
CA THR A 836 -19.30 39.70 7.79
C THR A 836 -18.16 40.10 8.72
N ASP A 837 -18.33 41.24 9.36
CA ASP A 837 -17.40 41.70 10.40
C ASP A 837 -17.77 41.10 11.77
N ASN A 838 -19.06 40.86 12.06
CA ASN A 838 -19.53 40.58 13.43
C ASN A 838 -20.66 39.52 13.57
N LEU A 839 -21.25 39.02 12.48
CA LEU A 839 -22.32 38.01 12.59
C LEU A 839 -21.74 36.61 12.77
N LEU A 840 -21.98 35.98 13.92
CA LEU A 840 -21.45 34.63 14.20
C LEU A 840 -21.97 33.57 13.22
N PRO A 841 -21.16 32.56 12.84
CA PRO A 841 -21.65 31.43 12.05
C PRO A 841 -22.78 30.69 12.77
N LYS A 842 -23.76 30.17 12.02
CA LYS A 842 -24.78 29.29 12.58
C LYS A 842 -24.13 27.95 12.97
N GLN A 843 -24.28 27.55 14.23
CA GLN A 843 -23.70 26.32 14.80
C GLN A 843 -24.31 25.05 14.22
#